data_AF-A0A0C2BCI3-F1
#
_entry.id   AF-A0A0C2BCI3-F1
#
_cell.length_a   1.000
_cell.length_b   1.000
_cell.length_c   1.000
_cell.angle_alpha   90.00
_cell.angle_beta   90.00
_cell.angle_gamma   90.00
#
_symmetry.space_group_name_H-M   'P 1'
#
loop_
_entity.id
_entity.type
_entity.pdbx_description
1 polymer ?
#
loop_
_entity_poly.entity_id
_entity_poly.type
_entity_poly.pdbx_seq_one_letter_code
_entity_poly.pdbx_strand_id
1 'polypeptide(L)'
;MHRATDFPLDGTALEALLTWAEGRSDRSVRARIVRDAAEGVTVSDSARTLGVSRPTVTAWRRRYAAHGLAGLEHQPRSGRPPRIDEADVVANTLAGPPAPHQNWSARSLADHLGLSHTALSRVWHRWRTTPGDLDGPILFPTTPALGCHRPELLAVWTSASGAAAVVLTESDRAGQRHTTPARAEERQTRHASLTVGLRQALRHAAGDGSEEGAGGGRARDAGRPDKAARPDGCSGFDEALRALAEAHPGRDLHIVTWGGDDPDPGRGPGAGTSTGTGTGLGGEQVVRHRPHPAMGWAATVCVIAQLELLHHPHKARRVLDSLTESTRRYAATDSPGPYLWQRPGDGNPPATSSRVAHRAFDQLALGSFNEKLVIESIRVAGALSRVEIAEQTGLTPQAVSRITRNLLTAGFLTEDARRSAGKGKPRVPLRLRPDAACAIGIHVDPEMITQVVVDLCGGVRDRRQLPLTGRRDPAWCIAQMARMAAEAAEAVRPVSGTLLGVGVAAPGPIDVNAGVILDPPLFEGWKEVPLRAELSRELGVPVLLEKDATAAAVGERWLGAAERSGDFVYLYLGAGAGSGAFLNGDIFRGSTGNAGEFGELCALTLGRLTPEGGPQMIPECAPISAVIEKAALAGLVVEGGSAHEAICAAAAAGDERAVNAVREVARVVARGAVGMTDLYDTDLLIVGGPAVPPEIADLYLSEISAAVNRFPVARRVRDVRVAYSTLNDAAAAVGAASTVFHTTFAPRLRTHARFGG
;
A
#
# COMPACT_ATOMS: atom_id res chain seq x y z
N MET A 1 -46.69 16.29 -18.94
CA MET A 1 -48.12 16.12 -18.59
C MET A 1 -48.81 15.67 -19.87
N HIS A 2 -49.03 14.37 -20.02
CA HIS A 2 -49.59 13.78 -21.25
C HIS A 2 -51.11 13.89 -21.22
N ARG A 3 -51.75 14.31 -22.33
CA ARG A 3 -53.21 14.40 -22.43
C ARG A 3 -53.79 13.00 -22.67
N ALA A 4 -55.07 12.77 -22.38
CA ALA A 4 -55.76 11.48 -22.61
C ALA A 4 -55.62 10.98 -24.07
N THR A 5 -55.36 11.90 -25.02
CA THR A 5 -55.08 11.62 -26.43
C THR A 5 -53.71 10.97 -26.71
N ASP A 6 -52.79 10.95 -25.74
CA ASP A 6 -51.44 10.38 -25.91
C ASP A 6 -51.39 8.85 -25.64
N PHE A 7 -52.51 8.26 -25.21
CA PHE A 7 -52.65 6.82 -24.93
C PHE A 7 -53.82 6.22 -25.73
N PRO A 8 -53.80 6.23 -27.08
CA PRO A 8 -54.83 5.58 -27.88
C PRO A 8 -54.78 4.06 -27.63
N LEU A 9 -55.87 3.50 -27.10
CA LEU A 9 -56.05 2.07 -26.96
C LEU A 9 -56.80 1.56 -28.19
N ASP A 10 -56.17 0.71 -29.00
CA ASP A 10 -56.90 -0.06 -30.01
C ASP A 10 -57.78 -1.14 -29.34
N GLY A 11 -58.80 -1.64 -30.04
CA GLY A 11 -59.78 -2.57 -29.47
C GLY A 11 -59.17 -3.84 -28.87
N THR A 12 -58.14 -4.36 -29.52
CA THR A 12 -57.33 -5.50 -29.06
C THR A 12 -56.53 -5.19 -27.78
N ALA A 13 -55.98 -3.98 -27.67
CA ALA A 13 -55.23 -3.56 -26.50
C ALA A 13 -56.11 -3.31 -25.28
N LEU A 14 -57.32 -2.80 -25.49
CA LEU A 14 -58.30 -2.61 -24.43
C LEU A 14 -58.77 -3.95 -23.85
N GLU A 15 -59.12 -4.92 -24.69
CA GLU A 15 -59.52 -6.27 -24.23
C GLU A 15 -58.41 -6.99 -23.45
N ALA A 16 -57.16 -6.89 -23.91
CA ALA A 16 -56.01 -7.46 -23.22
C ALA A 16 -55.76 -6.81 -21.85
N LEU A 17 -55.86 -5.47 -21.76
CA LEU A 17 -55.70 -4.75 -20.49
C LEU A 17 -56.81 -5.06 -19.49
N LEU A 18 -58.06 -5.20 -19.95
CA LEU A 18 -59.20 -5.57 -19.10
C LEU A 18 -58.99 -6.98 -18.53
N THR A 19 -58.63 -7.93 -19.38
CA THR A 19 -58.33 -9.31 -18.96
C THR A 19 -57.20 -9.35 -17.93
N TRP A 20 -56.14 -8.54 -18.11
CA TRP A 20 -55.01 -8.52 -17.19
C TRP A 20 -55.32 -7.80 -15.86
N ALA A 21 -56.25 -6.84 -15.87
CA ALA A 21 -56.63 -6.03 -14.69
C ALA A 21 -57.55 -6.75 -13.69
N GLU A 22 -58.11 -7.89 -14.06
CA GLU A 22 -59.01 -8.71 -13.23
C GLU A 22 -58.28 -9.64 -12.24
N GLY A 23 -56.98 -9.86 -12.43
CA GLY A 23 -56.16 -10.71 -11.54
C GLY A 23 -55.52 -9.97 -10.34
N ARG A 24 -54.89 -10.72 -9.42
CA ARG A 24 -54.03 -10.19 -8.32
C ARG A 24 -52.52 -10.24 -8.64
N SER A 25 -52.14 -10.39 -9.90
CA SER A 25 -50.73 -10.49 -10.32
C SER A 25 -50.08 -9.12 -10.54
N ASP A 26 -48.75 -9.06 -10.57
CA ASP A 26 -47.97 -7.85 -10.90
C ASP A 26 -48.38 -7.20 -12.24
N ARG A 27 -48.94 -8.00 -13.18
CA ARG A 27 -49.47 -7.50 -14.45
C ARG A 27 -50.75 -6.67 -14.28
N SER A 28 -51.57 -6.98 -13.27
CA SER A 28 -52.84 -6.30 -13.01
C SER A 28 -52.65 -4.83 -12.61
N VAL A 29 -51.67 -4.55 -11.74
CA VAL A 29 -51.35 -3.18 -11.33
C VAL A 29 -50.85 -2.37 -12.53
N ARG A 30 -50.02 -2.97 -13.39
CA ARG A 30 -49.50 -2.31 -14.60
C ARG A 30 -50.59 -2.02 -15.63
N ALA A 31 -51.50 -2.96 -15.84
CA ALA A 31 -52.63 -2.80 -16.75
C ALA A 31 -53.57 -1.68 -16.27
N ARG A 32 -53.87 -1.64 -14.97
CA ARG A 32 -54.67 -0.56 -14.35
C ARG A 32 -54.02 0.82 -14.47
N ILE A 33 -52.70 0.92 -14.32
CA ILE A 33 -51.95 2.18 -14.51
C ILE A 33 -52.14 2.76 -15.93
N VAL A 34 -52.16 1.89 -16.95
CA VAL A 34 -52.35 2.29 -18.35
C VAL A 34 -53.81 2.65 -18.64
N ARG A 35 -54.75 1.88 -18.09
CA ARG A 35 -56.18 2.21 -18.18
C ARG A 35 -56.50 3.57 -17.54
N ASP A 36 -56.00 3.80 -16.32
CA ASP A 36 -56.10 5.09 -15.64
C ASP A 36 -55.55 6.24 -16.51
N ALA A 37 -54.50 5.99 -17.29
CA ALA A 37 -53.94 6.98 -18.20
C ALA A 37 -54.88 7.30 -19.37
N ALA A 38 -55.49 6.28 -19.97
CA ALA A 38 -56.44 6.41 -21.07
C ALA A 38 -57.76 7.08 -20.63
N GLU A 39 -58.18 6.85 -19.38
CA GLU A 39 -59.34 7.50 -18.75
C GLU A 39 -59.05 8.94 -18.26
N GLY A 40 -57.82 9.43 -18.45
CA GLY A 40 -57.43 10.80 -18.08
C GLY A 40 -57.10 11.01 -16.60
N VAL A 41 -56.96 9.94 -15.80
CA VAL A 41 -56.61 10.00 -14.38
C VAL A 41 -55.17 10.48 -14.21
N THR A 42 -54.95 11.39 -13.26
CA THR A 42 -53.62 11.95 -12.98
C THR A 42 -52.67 10.89 -12.40
N VAL A 43 -51.35 11.09 -12.58
CA VAL A 43 -50.32 10.21 -11.99
C VAL A 43 -50.44 10.12 -10.47
N SER A 44 -50.79 11.25 -9.83
CA SER A 44 -50.92 11.33 -8.37
C SER A 44 -52.13 10.54 -7.85
N ASP A 45 -53.25 10.59 -8.57
CA ASP A 45 -54.47 9.88 -8.15
C ASP A 45 -54.39 8.40 -8.47
N SER A 46 -53.84 8.03 -9.63
CA SER A 46 -53.56 6.63 -10.00
C SER A 46 -52.60 5.96 -8.99
N ALA A 47 -51.55 6.67 -8.56
CA ALA A 47 -50.63 6.20 -7.52
C ALA A 47 -51.34 5.96 -6.18
N ARG A 48 -52.23 6.87 -5.78
CA ARG A 48 -53.00 6.77 -4.53
C ARG A 48 -53.98 5.62 -4.55
N THR A 49 -54.76 5.48 -5.63
CA THR A 49 -55.81 4.46 -5.78
C THR A 49 -55.23 3.05 -5.89
N LEU A 50 -54.10 2.90 -6.57
CA LEU A 50 -53.46 1.60 -6.80
C LEU A 50 -52.42 1.21 -5.75
N GLY A 51 -52.16 2.09 -4.76
CA GLY A 51 -51.23 1.81 -3.67
C GLY A 51 -49.75 1.71 -4.10
N VAL A 52 -49.35 2.46 -5.13
CA VAL A 52 -47.99 2.44 -5.71
C VAL A 52 -47.36 3.83 -5.76
N SER A 53 -46.05 3.93 -5.95
CA SER A 53 -45.35 5.22 -5.98
C SER A 53 -45.62 6.01 -7.27
N ARG A 54 -45.62 7.36 -7.21
CA ARG A 54 -45.73 8.23 -8.40
C ARG A 54 -44.65 7.93 -9.47
N PRO A 55 -43.37 7.67 -9.11
CA PRO A 55 -42.37 7.21 -10.07
C PRO A 55 -42.74 5.89 -10.77
N THR A 56 -43.32 4.94 -10.04
CA THR A 56 -43.77 3.65 -10.61
C THR A 56 -44.85 3.86 -11.67
N VAL A 57 -45.87 4.69 -11.38
CA VAL A 57 -46.92 5.04 -12.35
C VAL A 57 -46.33 5.72 -13.58
N THR A 58 -45.43 6.68 -13.38
CA THR A 58 -44.76 7.40 -14.46
C THR A 58 -43.94 6.46 -15.35
N ALA A 59 -43.17 5.55 -14.76
CA ALA A 59 -42.32 4.60 -15.48
C ALA A 59 -43.13 3.62 -16.34
N TRP A 60 -44.24 3.08 -15.82
CA TRP A 60 -45.08 2.16 -16.58
C TRP A 60 -45.87 2.84 -17.70
N ARG A 61 -46.41 4.05 -17.44
CA ARG A 61 -47.03 4.87 -18.50
C ARG A 61 -46.04 5.15 -19.64
N ARG A 62 -44.81 5.56 -19.30
CA ARG A 62 -43.74 5.81 -20.29
C ARG A 62 -43.37 4.54 -21.07
N ARG A 63 -43.26 3.39 -20.40
CA ARG A 63 -42.95 2.11 -21.05
C ARG A 63 -44.06 1.65 -22.01
N TYR A 64 -45.31 1.82 -21.62
CA TYR A 64 -46.44 1.51 -22.51
C TYR A 64 -46.46 2.46 -23.71
N ALA A 65 -46.26 3.76 -23.51
CA ALA A 65 -46.19 4.72 -24.61
C ALA A 65 -45.05 4.40 -25.60
N ALA A 66 -43.95 3.81 -25.13
CA ALA A 66 -42.81 3.43 -25.97
C ALA A 66 -42.98 2.06 -26.67
N HIS A 67 -43.69 1.10 -26.06
CA HIS A 67 -43.63 -0.31 -26.47
C HIS A 67 -44.99 -1.05 -26.45
N GLY A 68 -46.11 -0.34 -26.27
CA GLY A 68 -47.45 -0.92 -26.18
C GLY A 68 -47.59 -1.97 -25.06
N LEU A 69 -48.45 -2.97 -25.27
CA LEU A 69 -48.70 -4.06 -24.32
C LEU A 69 -47.42 -4.84 -23.95
N ALA A 70 -46.52 -5.05 -24.90
CA ALA A 70 -45.24 -5.73 -24.68
C ALA A 70 -44.38 -5.01 -23.63
N GLY A 71 -44.53 -3.69 -23.52
CA GLY A 71 -43.87 -2.86 -22.50
C GLY A 71 -44.29 -3.17 -21.05
N LEU A 72 -45.43 -3.83 -20.83
CA LEU A 72 -45.99 -4.15 -19.51
C LEU A 72 -45.59 -5.55 -19.00
N GLU A 73 -45.06 -6.40 -19.88
CA GLU A 73 -44.58 -7.72 -19.49
C GLU A 73 -43.26 -7.64 -18.68
N HIS A 74 -42.98 -8.71 -17.92
CA HIS A 74 -41.69 -8.86 -17.27
C HIS A 74 -40.62 -9.11 -18.32
N GLN A 75 -39.74 -8.14 -18.54
CA GLN A 75 -38.48 -8.43 -19.20
C GLN A 75 -37.60 -9.27 -18.27
N PRO A 76 -36.85 -10.25 -18.79
CA PRO A 76 -35.82 -10.91 -18.01
C PRO A 76 -34.91 -9.82 -17.44
N ARG A 77 -34.66 -9.87 -16.12
CA ARG A 77 -33.74 -8.94 -15.47
C ARG A 77 -32.42 -8.99 -16.25
N SER A 78 -32.08 -7.91 -16.94
CA SER A 78 -30.76 -7.72 -17.53
C SER A 78 -29.78 -7.50 -16.38
N GLY A 79 -29.36 -8.61 -15.79
CA GLY A 79 -28.52 -8.65 -14.62
C GLY A 79 -28.41 -10.09 -14.15
N ARG A 80 -27.22 -10.67 -14.31
CA ARG A 80 -26.83 -11.88 -13.60
C ARG A 80 -27.21 -11.66 -12.12
N PRO A 81 -27.93 -12.59 -11.45
CA PRO A 81 -28.14 -12.47 -10.02
C PRO A 81 -26.76 -12.24 -9.38
N PRO A 82 -26.60 -11.24 -8.50
CA PRO A 82 -25.32 -11.00 -7.88
C PRO A 82 -24.87 -12.32 -7.25
N ARG A 83 -23.77 -12.88 -7.74
CA ARG A 83 -23.13 -14.02 -7.10
C ARG A 83 -22.58 -13.47 -5.80
N ILE A 84 -23.29 -13.75 -4.71
CA ILE A 84 -22.83 -13.45 -3.37
C ILE A 84 -21.62 -14.32 -3.15
N ASP A 85 -20.46 -13.72 -2.90
CA ASP A 85 -19.32 -14.48 -2.43
C ASP A 85 -19.59 -14.83 -0.96
N GLU A 86 -20.23 -15.99 -0.74
CA GLU A 86 -20.57 -16.46 0.61
C GLU A 86 -19.31 -16.64 1.47
N ALA A 87 -18.15 -16.88 0.82
CA ALA A 87 -16.87 -16.90 1.51
C ALA A 87 -16.55 -15.53 2.09
N ASP A 88 -16.72 -14.45 1.33
CA ASP A 88 -16.50 -13.08 1.82
C ASP A 88 -17.45 -12.72 2.98
N VAL A 89 -18.67 -13.25 2.97
CA VAL A 89 -19.60 -13.06 4.10
C VAL A 89 -19.10 -13.79 5.34
N VAL A 90 -18.79 -15.09 5.24
CA VAL A 90 -18.29 -15.90 6.37
C VAL A 90 -16.96 -15.34 6.89
N ALA A 91 -16.07 -15.01 5.97
CA ALA A 91 -14.79 -14.35 6.18
C ALA A 91 -14.91 -13.12 7.07
N ASN A 92 -15.65 -12.12 6.61
CA ASN A 92 -15.79 -10.86 7.32
C ASN A 92 -16.56 -11.04 8.62
N THR A 93 -17.46 -12.02 8.70
CA THR A 93 -18.17 -12.37 9.95
C THR A 93 -17.21 -12.85 11.03
N LEU A 94 -16.32 -13.79 10.68
CA LEU A 94 -15.31 -14.36 11.57
C LEU A 94 -14.17 -13.38 11.86
N ALA A 95 -13.84 -12.53 10.88
CA ALA A 95 -12.82 -11.50 11.03
C ALA A 95 -13.27 -10.36 11.96
N GLY A 96 -14.58 -10.20 12.20
CA GLY A 96 -15.13 -9.08 12.95
C GLY A 96 -14.96 -7.73 12.22
N PRO A 97 -15.60 -6.67 12.72
CA PRO A 97 -15.51 -5.37 12.06
C PRO A 97 -14.16 -4.67 12.30
N PRO A 98 -13.71 -3.83 11.35
CA PRO A 98 -12.57 -2.95 11.58
C PRO A 98 -12.92 -1.85 12.60
N ALA A 99 -11.90 -1.30 13.25
CA ALA A 99 -12.08 -0.21 14.20
C ALA A 99 -12.78 0.99 13.51
N PRO A 100 -13.69 1.73 14.19
CA PRO A 100 -14.02 1.68 15.61
C PRO A 100 -15.21 0.75 15.97
N HIS A 101 -15.72 -0.03 15.03
CA HIS A 101 -16.88 -0.89 15.28
C HIS A 101 -16.47 -2.06 16.17
N GLN A 102 -17.24 -2.32 17.23
CA GLN A 102 -16.93 -3.39 18.18
C GLN A 102 -17.56 -4.75 17.79
N ASN A 103 -18.72 -4.74 17.11
CA ASN A 103 -19.44 -5.94 16.68
C ASN A 103 -20.12 -5.74 15.31
N TRP A 104 -20.24 -6.80 14.51
CA TRP A 104 -21.09 -6.76 13.32
C TRP A 104 -22.56 -6.91 13.70
N SER A 105 -23.40 -5.98 13.24
CA SER A 105 -24.82 -6.26 13.03
C SER A 105 -25.02 -6.84 11.63
N ALA A 106 -26.09 -7.62 11.44
CA ALA A 106 -26.46 -8.15 10.12
C ALA A 106 -26.64 -7.03 9.07
N ARG A 107 -27.06 -5.82 9.49
CA ARG A 107 -27.21 -4.67 8.58
C ARG A 107 -25.87 -4.05 8.23
N SER A 108 -25.02 -3.81 9.23
CA SER A 108 -23.70 -3.19 9.02
C SER A 108 -22.76 -4.06 8.17
N LEU A 109 -22.79 -5.39 8.33
CA LEU A 109 -21.98 -6.26 7.47
C LEU A 109 -22.58 -6.39 6.06
N ALA A 110 -23.91 -6.34 5.93
CA ALA A 110 -24.56 -6.36 4.63
C ALA A 110 -24.23 -5.07 3.84
N ASP A 111 -24.30 -3.92 4.49
CA ASP A 111 -23.91 -2.62 3.91
C ASP A 111 -22.42 -2.63 3.54
N HIS A 112 -21.55 -3.20 4.40
CA HIS A 112 -20.11 -3.33 4.15
C HIS A 112 -19.80 -4.17 2.90
N LEU A 113 -20.56 -5.24 2.66
CA LEU A 113 -20.36 -6.17 1.55
C LEU A 113 -21.20 -5.83 0.31
N GLY A 114 -21.99 -4.75 0.35
CA GLY A 114 -22.93 -4.39 -0.73
C GLY A 114 -24.03 -5.43 -0.95
N LEU A 115 -24.40 -6.16 0.11
CA LEU A 115 -25.41 -7.22 0.10
C LEU A 115 -26.71 -6.74 0.74
N SER A 116 -27.82 -7.42 0.44
CA SER A 116 -29.03 -7.24 1.26
C SER A 116 -28.87 -7.94 2.60
N HIS A 117 -29.45 -7.36 3.66
CA HIS A 117 -29.52 -8.01 4.97
C HIS A 117 -30.07 -9.45 4.88
N THR A 118 -31.08 -9.67 4.05
CA THR A 118 -31.67 -11.00 3.79
C THR A 118 -30.72 -11.95 3.05
N ALA A 119 -29.82 -11.45 2.21
CA ALA A 119 -28.76 -12.25 1.60
C ALA A 119 -27.76 -12.70 2.66
N LEU A 120 -27.30 -11.78 3.50
CA LEU A 120 -26.37 -12.05 4.57
C LEU A 120 -26.93 -13.02 5.62
N SER A 121 -28.18 -12.83 6.08
CA SER A 121 -28.79 -13.74 7.07
C SER A 121 -28.92 -15.18 6.55
N ARG A 122 -29.15 -15.36 5.24
CA ARG A 122 -29.18 -16.71 4.62
C ARG A 122 -27.81 -17.37 4.67
N VAL A 123 -26.74 -16.60 4.46
CA VAL A 123 -25.38 -17.12 4.59
C VAL A 123 -25.08 -17.46 6.05
N TRP A 124 -25.30 -16.56 7.02
CA TRP A 124 -25.10 -16.88 8.44
C TRP A 124 -25.84 -18.13 8.90
N HIS A 125 -27.11 -18.27 8.51
CA HIS A 125 -27.90 -19.46 8.88
C HIS A 125 -27.36 -20.74 8.24
N ARG A 126 -27.04 -20.70 6.95
CA ARG A 126 -26.51 -21.86 6.22
C ARG A 126 -25.17 -22.33 6.79
N TRP A 127 -24.32 -21.39 7.15
CA TRP A 127 -22.96 -21.65 7.63
C TRP A 127 -22.87 -21.75 9.16
N ARG A 128 -23.98 -21.53 9.88
CA ARG A 128 -24.06 -21.48 11.34
C ARG A 128 -22.98 -20.59 11.97
N THR A 129 -22.68 -19.46 11.32
CA THR A 129 -21.68 -18.48 11.78
C THR A 129 -22.37 -17.29 12.43
N THR A 130 -21.80 -16.77 13.51
CA THR A 130 -22.28 -15.55 14.17
C THR A 130 -21.12 -14.60 14.47
N PRO A 131 -21.34 -13.28 14.45
CA PRO A 131 -20.31 -12.32 14.85
C PRO A 131 -19.86 -12.54 16.29
N GLY A 132 -18.55 -12.65 16.51
CA GLY A 132 -17.96 -12.72 17.85
C GLY A 132 -17.95 -14.10 18.51
N ASP A 133 -18.45 -15.14 17.85
CA ASP A 133 -18.31 -16.53 18.31
C ASP A 133 -16.92 -17.06 17.95
N LEU A 134 -15.93 -16.70 18.78
CA LEU A 134 -14.51 -17.00 18.58
C LEU A 134 -14.08 -18.35 19.18
N ASP A 135 -14.93 -18.93 20.02
CA ASP A 135 -14.66 -20.16 20.79
C ASP A 135 -15.53 -21.36 20.35
N GLY A 136 -16.52 -21.14 19.48
CA GLY A 136 -17.35 -22.20 18.89
C GLY A 136 -16.62 -23.05 17.84
N PRO A 137 -17.04 -24.32 17.62
CA PRO A 137 -16.49 -25.15 16.56
C PRO A 137 -16.84 -24.54 15.20
N ILE A 138 -15.83 -24.22 14.39
CA ILE A 138 -16.09 -23.77 13.02
C ILE A 138 -16.55 -24.93 12.17
N LEU A 139 -17.76 -24.78 11.63
CA LEU A 139 -18.36 -25.77 10.74
C LEU A 139 -18.00 -25.45 9.29
N PHE A 140 -17.16 -26.29 8.70
CA PHE A 140 -17.02 -26.33 7.25
C PHE A 140 -18.16 -27.18 6.68
N PRO A 141 -18.94 -26.66 5.72
CA PRO A 141 -19.98 -27.43 5.06
C PRO A 141 -19.33 -28.33 4.01
N THR A 142 -18.55 -29.28 4.48
CA THR A 142 -18.04 -30.39 3.68
C THR A 142 -18.92 -31.61 3.88
N THR A 143 -18.82 -32.57 2.97
CA THR A 143 -19.44 -33.89 3.09
C THR A 143 -18.34 -34.95 3.02
N PRO A 144 -18.14 -35.77 4.09
CA PRO A 144 -18.69 -35.59 5.43
C PRO A 144 -18.22 -34.28 6.10
N ALA A 145 -18.88 -33.87 7.19
CA ALA A 145 -18.48 -32.67 7.94
C ALA A 145 -17.05 -32.81 8.45
N LEU A 146 -16.30 -31.70 8.48
CA LEU A 146 -14.94 -31.68 9.00
C LEU A 146 -14.98 -31.88 10.52
N GLY A 147 -14.35 -32.94 11.02
CA GLY A 147 -14.38 -33.34 12.43
C GLY A 147 -13.44 -32.55 13.34
N CYS A 148 -12.51 -31.76 12.78
CA CYS A 148 -11.54 -31.00 13.57
C CYS A 148 -12.19 -29.76 14.20
N HIS A 149 -11.93 -29.54 15.49
CA HIS A 149 -12.39 -28.35 16.20
C HIS A 149 -11.50 -27.14 15.91
N ARG A 150 -10.21 -27.38 15.64
CA ARG A 150 -9.20 -26.36 15.31
C ARG A 150 -8.39 -26.81 14.10
N PRO A 151 -8.86 -26.48 12.88
CA PRO A 151 -8.14 -26.84 11.66
C PRO A 151 -6.79 -26.12 11.61
N GLU A 152 -5.72 -26.88 11.47
CA GLU A 152 -4.38 -26.39 11.16
C GLU A 152 -4.05 -26.70 9.70
N LEU A 153 -3.70 -25.69 8.91
CA LEU A 153 -3.31 -25.88 7.50
C LEU A 153 -1.91 -26.48 7.40
N LEU A 154 -1.82 -27.68 6.81
CA LEU A 154 -0.56 -28.40 6.61
C LEU A 154 -0.04 -28.33 5.19
N ALA A 155 -0.91 -28.44 4.18
CA ALA A 155 -0.44 -28.43 2.79
C ALA A 155 -1.51 -27.98 1.80
N VAL A 156 -1.04 -27.47 0.66
CA VAL A 156 -1.86 -27.10 -0.50
C VAL A 156 -1.24 -27.73 -1.74
N TRP A 157 -2.07 -28.37 -2.56
CA TRP A 157 -1.61 -29.06 -3.77
C TRP A 157 -2.51 -28.72 -4.97
N THR A 158 -1.91 -28.61 -6.16
CA THR A 158 -2.66 -28.62 -7.44
C THR A 158 -1.89 -29.39 -8.51
N SER A 159 -2.59 -30.16 -9.35
CA SER A 159 -2.03 -30.82 -10.53
C SER A 159 -2.03 -29.92 -11.75
N ALA A 160 -1.29 -30.36 -12.77
CA ALA A 160 -1.37 -29.83 -14.14
C ALA A 160 -2.74 -30.08 -14.81
N SER A 161 -3.53 -31.05 -14.32
CA SER A 161 -4.89 -31.35 -14.81
C SER A 161 -5.98 -30.50 -14.14
N GLY A 162 -5.62 -29.57 -13.25
CA GLY A 162 -6.55 -28.69 -12.56
C GLY A 162 -7.22 -29.29 -11.32
N ALA A 163 -6.81 -30.48 -10.87
CA ALA A 163 -7.23 -31.03 -9.59
C ALA A 163 -6.48 -30.32 -8.45
N ALA A 164 -7.15 -30.01 -7.34
CA ALA A 164 -6.56 -29.30 -6.22
C ALA A 164 -7.00 -29.90 -4.88
N ALA A 165 -6.11 -29.86 -3.89
CA ALA A 165 -6.34 -30.42 -2.57
C ALA A 165 -5.76 -29.52 -1.45
N VAL A 166 -6.46 -29.47 -0.32
CA VAL A 166 -5.97 -28.88 0.93
C VAL A 166 -5.91 -29.96 2.01
N VAL A 167 -4.79 -30.03 2.72
CA VAL A 167 -4.61 -30.97 3.84
C VAL A 167 -4.61 -30.20 5.15
N LEU A 168 -5.51 -30.60 6.05
CA LEU A 168 -5.70 -30.04 7.38
C LEU A 168 -5.47 -31.11 8.45
N THR A 169 -5.17 -30.68 9.67
CA THR A 169 -5.14 -31.55 10.85
C THR A 169 -5.73 -30.83 12.07
N GLU A 170 -5.98 -31.56 13.16
CA GLU A 170 -6.32 -30.93 14.44
C GLU A 170 -5.04 -30.42 15.13
N SER A 171 -5.06 -29.17 15.58
CA SER A 171 -3.94 -28.56 16.32
C SER A 171 -3.78 -29.20 17.72
N ASP A 172 -2.55 -29.50 18.16
CA ASP A 172 -2.30 -30.07 19.49
C ASP A 172 -2.75 -29.17 20.64
N ARG A 173 -3.41 -29.77 21.65
CA ARG A 173 -3.92 -29.08 22.85
C ARG A 173 -2.83 -28.65 23.85
N ALA A 174 -1.59 -29.09 23.69
CA ALA A 174 -0.60 -28.99 24.75
C ALA A 174 0.20 -27.68 24.73
N GLY A 175 -0.25 -26.70 25.53
CA GLY A 175 0.67 -25.78 26.21
C GLY A 175 0.94 -24.39 25.60
N GLN A 176 0.29 -24.01 24.49
CA GLN A 176 0.46 -22.64 23.98
C GLN A 176 -0.40 -21.64 24.77
N ARG A 177 0.28 -20.74 25.50
CA ARG A 177 -0.31 -19.57 26.16
C ARG A 177 -1.20 -18.83 25.15
N HIS A 178 -2.42 -18.48 25.56
CA HIS A 178 -3.30 -17.60 24.81
C HIS A 178 -2.53 -16.34 24.39
N THR A 179 -2.16 -16.28 23.10
CA THR A 179 -1.63 -15.06 22.49
C THR A 179 -2.79 -14.28 21.93
N THR A 180 -2.69 -12.95 21.99
CA THR A 180 -3.74 -12.04 21.57
C THR A 180 -4.15 -12.35 20.12
N PRO A 181 -5.44 -12.49 19.81
CA PRO A 181 -5.89 -12.77 18.44
C PRO A 181 -5.39 -11.67 17.48
N ALA A 182 -5.10 -12.04 16.23
CA ALA A 182 -4.73 -11.07 15.20
C ALA A 182 -5.78 -9.95 15.12
N ARG A 183 -5.38 -8.71 14.80
CA ARG A 183 -6.37 -7.62 14.62
C ARG A 183 -7.24 -7.89 13.39
N ALA A 184 -8.47 -7.40 13.35
CA ALA A 184 -9.39 -7.58 12.20
C ALA A 184 -8.75 -7.15 10.87
N GLU A 185 -8.06 -6.01 10.86
CA GLU A 185 -7.31 -5.49 9.71
C GLU A 185 -6.15 -6.40 9.28
N GLU A 186 -5.48 -7.03 10.25
CA GLU A 186 -4.39 -7.96 9.99
C GLU A 186 -4.89 -9.25 9.35
N ARG A 187 -6.05 -9.75 9.82
CA ARG A 187 -6.77 -10.87 9.20
C ARG A 187 -7.19 -10.54 7.78
N GLN A 188 -7.85 -9.40 7.57
CA GLN A 188 -8.37 -8.98 6.26
C GLN A 188 -7.27 -8.76 5.21
N THR A 189 -6.14 -8.15 5.60
CA THR A 189 -5.05 -7.85 4.65
C THR A 189 -4.24 -9.09 4.28
N ARG A 190 -4.02 -10.02 5.22
CA ARG A 190 -3.35 -11.31 4.93
C ARG A 190 -4.25 -12.23 4.11
N HIS A 191 -5.54 -12.22 4.41
CA HIS A 191 -6.56 -12.89 3.64
C HIS A 191 -6.56 -12.42 2.17
N ALA A 192 -6.64 -11.10 1.93
CA ALA A 192 -6.64 -10.56 0.57
C ALA A 192 -5.40 -10.97 -0.25
N SER A 193 -4.22 -10.95 0.37
CA SER A 193 -2.96 -11.36 -0.27
C SER A 193 -2.98 -12.83 -0.71
N LEU A 194 -3.45 -13.71 0.17
CA LEU A 194 -3.53 -15.13 -0.12
C LEU A 194 -4.57 -15.44 -1.21
N THR A 195 -5.74 -14.82 -1.12
CA THR A 195 -6.84 -15.01 -2.06
C THR A 195 -6.40 -14.66 -3.49
N VAL A 196 -5.65 -13.57 -3.67
CA VAL A 196 -5.12 -13.18 -4.99
C VAL A 196 -4.08 -14.18 -5.49
N GLY A 197 -3.12 -14.57 -4.64
CA GLY A 197 -2.06 -15.52 -5.01
C GLY A 197 -2.62 -16.87 -5.46
N LEU A 198 -3.47 -17.48 -4.64
CA LEU A 198 -4.05 -18.79 -4.95
C LEU A 198 -4.96 -18.73 -6.18
N ARG A 199 -5.80 -17.71 -6.31
CA ARG A 199 -6.65 -17.52 -7.50
C ARG A 199 -5.81 -17.43 -8.77
N GLN A 200 -4.62 -16.83 -8.73
CA GLN A 200 -3.73 -16.74 -9.89
C GLN A 200 -3.13 -18.10 -10.25
N ALA A 201 -2.62 -18.87 -9.28
CA ALA A 201 -2.04 -20.19 -9.55
C ALA A 201 -3.05 -21.18 -10.13
N LEU A 202 -4.29 -21.17 -9.66
CA LEU A 202 -5.29 -22.12 -10.20
C LEU A 202 -5.78 -21.71 -11.58
N ARG A 203 -5.81 -20.41 -11.89
CA ARG A 203 -6.09 -19.96 -13.26
C ARG A 203 -5.01 -20.45 -14.23
N HIS A 204 -3.75 -20.47 -13.79
CA HIS A 204 -2.64 -21.03 -14.58
C HIS A 204 -2.77 -22.56 -14.70
N ALA A 205 -3.14 -23.26 -13.63
CA ALA A 205 -3.36 -24.71 -13.64
C ALA A 205 -4.61 -25.13 -14.46
N ALA A 206 -5.60 -24.24 -14.61
CA ALA A 206 -6.85 -24.52 -15.32
C ALA A 206 -6.78 -24.25 -16.84
N GLY A 207 -5.66 -23.74 -17.37
CA GLY A 207 -5.47 -23.57 -18.82
C GLY A 207 -6.41 -22.59 -19.51
N ASP A 208 -6.96 -21.60 -18.80
CA ASP A 208 -7.82 -20.56 -19.40
C ASP A 208 -6.97 -19.57 -20.21
N GLY A 209 -6.71 -19.92 -21.47
CA GLY A 209 -6.12 -19.06 -22.47
C GLY A 209 -7.11 -17.98 -22.93
N SER A 210 -6.75 -16.72 -22.70
CA SER A 210 -7.13 -15.62 -23.58
C SER A 210 -5.92 -14.69 -23.74
N GLU A 211 -5.26 -14.85 -24.88
CA GLU A 211 -4.10 -14.09 -25.34
C GLU A 211 -4.49 -12.71 -25.86
N GLU A 212 -3.60 -11.74 -25.63
CA GLU A 212 -3.17 -10.64 -26.53
C GLU A 212 -1.93 -10.04 -25.82
N GLY A 213 -0.71 -9.94 -26.32
CA GLY A 213 -0.08 -10.29 -27.59
C GLY A 213 1.29 -9.59 -27.64
N ALA A 214 2.35 -10.38 -27.80
CA ALA A 214 3.64 -10.11 -28.44
C ALA A 214 4.74 -9.19 -27.83
N GLY A 215 5.94 -9.78 -27.77
CA GLY A 215 7.28 -9.17 -27.79
C GLY A 215 8.12 -9.53 -26.57
N GLY A 216 8.99 -10.55 -26.53
CA GLY A 216 9.90 -11.06 -27.56
C GLY A 216 11.33 -10.59 -27.27
N GLY A 217 12.05 -11.27 -26.36
CA GLY A 217 13.46 -10.97 -26.06
C GLY A 217 14.12 -12.04 -25.19
N ARG A 218 15.08 -12.77 -25.76
CA ARG A 218 15.79 -13.91 -25.14
C ARG A 218 16.96 -13.47 -24.24
N ALA A 219 17.11 -14.27 -23.18
CA ALA A 219 18.34 -14.70 -22.49
C ALA A 219 19.10 -13.69 -21.62
N ARG A 220 19.35 -14.07 -20.35
CA ARG A 220 20.62 -14.72 -19.96
C ARG A 220 20.59 -15.26 -18.53
N ASP A 221 21.17 -16.44 -18.41
CA ASP A 221 21.46 -17.22 -17.21
C ASP A 221 22.50 -16.50 -16.33
N ALA A 222 22.19 -16.32 -15.05
CA ALA A 222 23.16 -16.01 -13.99
C ALA A 222 22.56 -16.26 -12.59
N GLY A 223 23.14 -17.23 -11.87
CA GLY A 223 23.23 -17.21 -10.41
C GLY A 223 21.99 -17.67 -9.63
N ARG A 224 21.78 -18.98 -9.56
CA ARG A 224 20.76 -19.64 -8.74
C ARG A 224 21.23 -19.75 -7.28
N PRO A 225 20.61 -19.07 -6.29
CA PRO A 225 20.74 -19.46 -4.90
C PRO A 225 19.73 -20.55 -4.57
N ASP A 226 20.04 -21.27 -3.50
CA ASP A 226 19.64 -22.64 -3.20
C ASP A 226 18.15 -23.02 -3.22
N LYS A 227 17.97 -24.29 -3.56
CA LYS A 227 16.75 -25.09 -3.53
C LYS A 227 15.98 -24.92 -2.21
N ALA A 228 14.86 -24.19 -2.24
CA ALA A 228 13.74 -24.57 -1.39
C ALA A 228 13.24 -25.93 -1.91
N ALA A 229 13.64 -26.99 -1.20
CA ALA A 229 13.49 -28.39 -1.59
C ALA A 229 12.14 -28.69 -2.25
N ARG A 230 12.19 -29.09 -3.54
CA ARG A 230 11.41 -30.27 -3.94
C ARG A 230 12.01 -31.42 -3.12
N PRO A 231 11.22 -32.20 -2.35
CA PRO A 231 11.70 -33.51 -1.94
C PRO A 231 12.06 -34.28 -3.22
N ASP A 232 13.34 -34.63 -3.37
CA ASP A 232 13.84 -35.41 -4.49
C ASP A 232 13.10 -36.76 -4.48
N GLY A 233 12.13 -36.94 -5.40
CA GLY A 233 11.40 -38.21 -5.58
C GLY A 233 9.88 -38.10 -5.71
N CYS A 234 9.23 -37.08 -5.14
CA CYS A 234 7.76 -37.04 -5.07
C CYS A 234 7.11 -36.68 -6.41
N SER A 235 6.75 -37.69 -7.20
CA SER A 235 6.02 -37.53 -8.47
C SER A 235 4.50 -37.60 -8.31
N GLY A 236 3.96 -37.83 -7.10
CA GLY A 236 2.52 -38.00 -6.84
C GLY A 236 2.03 -37.50 -5.47
N PHE A 237 0.74 -37.15 -5.41
CA PHE A 237 0.03 -36.64 -4.23
C PHE A 237 0.12 -37.57 -3.01
N ASP A 238 0.11 -38.89 -3.22
CA ASP A 238 0.15 -39.89 -2.14
C ASP A 238 1.51 -39.97 -1.42
N GLU A 239 2.60 -39.64 -2.11
CA GLU A 239 3.93 -39.61 -1.50
C GLU A 239 4.10 -38.37 -0.61
N ALA A 240 3.55 -37.23 -1.05
CA ALA A 240 3.47 -36.03 -0.24
C ALA A 240 2.57 -36.22 0.99
N LEU A 241 1.46 -36.97 0.84
CA LEU A 241 0.58 -37.31 1.95
C LEU A 241 1.26 -38.25 2.95
N ARG A 242 2.04 -39.23 2.49
CA ARG A 242 2.88 -40.08 3.35
C ARG A 242 3.85 -39.28 4.19
N ALA A 243 4.58 -38.35 3.56
CA ALA A 243 5.54 -37.51 4.27
C ALA A 243 4.86 -36.62 5.33
N LEU A 244 3.62 -36.17 5.07
CA LEU A 244 2.84 -35.39 6.04
C LEU A 244 2.33 -36.24 7.21
N ALA A 245 1.87 -37.46 6.94
CA ALA A 245 1.50 -38.45 7.95
C ALA A 245 2.69 -38.74 8.89
N GLU A 246 3.85 -39.09 8.32
CA GLU A 246 5.08 -39.33 9.08
C GLU A 246 5.55 -38.12 9.90
N ALA A 247 5.35 -36.89 9.40
CA ALA A 247 5.73 -35.66 10.08
C ALA A 247 4.76 -35.26 11.23
N HIS A 248 3.56 -35.80 11.25
CA HIS A 248 2.51 -35.46 12.22
C HIS A 248 1.89 -36.71 12.87
N PRO A 249 2.71 -37.51 13.58
CA PRO A 249 2.27 -38.80 14.09
C PRO A 249 1.11 -38.67 15.07
N GLY A 250 0.09 -39.53 14.90
CA GLY A 250 -1.06 -39.60 15.80
C GLY A 250 -2.09 -38.48 15.64
N ARG A 251 -2.01 -37.69 14.57
CA ARG A 251 -3.06 -36.72 14.21
C ARG A 251 -3.87 -37.19 12.99
N ASP A 252 -5.18 -37.00 13.04
CA ASP A 252 -6.04 -37.26 11.89
C ASP A 252 -5.80 -36.22 10.79
N LEU A 253 -5.70 -36.69 9.54
CA LEU A 253 -5.48 -35.84 8.36
C LEU A 253 -6.79 -35.69 7.59
N HIS A 254 -7.20 -34.46 7.36
CA HIS A 254 -8.41 -34.13 6.62
C HIS A 254 -8.05 -33.53 5.26
N ILE A 255 -8.47 -34.18 4.17
CA ILE A 255 -8.19 -33.74 2.81
C ILE A 255 -9.46 -33.19 2.17
N VAL A 256 -9.44 -31.92 1.77
CA VAL A 256 -10.53 -31.31 1.01
C VAL A 256 -10.11 -31.20 -0.47
N THR A 257 -10.93 -31.71 -1.41
CA THR A 257 -10.54 -31.80 -2.83
C THR A 257 -11.49 -31.07 -3.80
N TRP A 258 -10.94 -30.63 -4.95
CA TRP A 258 -11.61 -29.94 -6.07
C TRP A 258 -11.06 -30.42 -7.42
N GLY A 259 -11.89 -30.33 -8.47
CA GLY A 259 -11.55 -30.87 -9.79
C GLY A 259 -12.23 -32.23 -10.01
N GLY A 260 -12.61 -32.51 -11.26
CA GLY A 260 -13.53 -33.59 -11.63
C GLY A 260 -12.99 -35.02 -11.52
N ASP A 261 -11.68 -35.18 -11.38
CA ASP A 261 -11.05 -36.44 -11.04
C ASP A 261 -10.35 -36.26 -9.71
N ASP A 262 -10.61 -37.19 -8.79
CA ASP A 262 -9.79 -37.32 -7.60
C ASP A 262 -8.31 -37.31 -8.04
N PRO A 263 -7.40 -36.56 -7.40
CA PRO A 263 -5.98 -36.61 -7.74
C PRO A 263 -5.36 -38.03 -7.70
N ASP A 264 -6.12 -39.02 -7.23
CA ASP A 264 -5.91 -40.45 -7.42
C ASP A 264 -6.70 -41.02 -8.65
N PRO A 265 -6.04 -41.33 -9.78
CA PRO A 265 -6.67 -42.04 -10.90
C PRO A 265 -7.00 -43.52 -10.58
N GLY A 266 -6.67 -44.03 -9.38
CA GLY A 266 -6.85 -45.42 -8.96
C GLY A 266 -8.20 -45.78 -8.35
N ARG A 267 -9.09 -44.81 -8.09
CA ARG A 267 -10.47 -45.10 -7.62
C ARG A 267 -11.50 -44.30 -8.39
N GLY A 268 -12.10 -44.97 -9.38
CA GLY A 268 -13.06 -44.39 -10.30
C GLY A 268 -14.29 -43.74 -9.65
N PRO A 269 -15.02 -42.91 -10.42
CA PRO A 269 -16.17 -42.14 -9.95
C PRO A 269 -17.41 -43.05 -9.87
N GLY A 270 -17.48 -43.85 -8.82
CA GLY A 270 -18.57 -44.83 -8.68
C GLY A 270 -18.35 -45.82 -7.55
N ALA A 271 -18.25 -45.35 -6.31
CA ALA A 271 -18.51 -46.17 -5.14
C ALA A 271 -19.21 -45.32 -4.10
N GLY A 272 -20.46 -45.70 -3.81
CA GLY A 272 -21.34 -45.00 -2.87
C GLY A 272 -20.76 -44.94 -1.46
N THR A 273 -21.42 -44.10 -0.66
CA THR A 273 -21.57 -44.20 0.80
C THR A 273 -20.93 -45.45 1.42
N SER A 274 -19.63 -45.39 1.66
CA SER A 274 -18.98 -46.16 2.70
C SER A 274 -18.02 -45.21 3.38
N THR A 275 -18.21 -45.05 4.68
CA THR A 275 -17.18 -44.68 5.63
C THR A 275 -16.05 -45.71 5.52
N GLY A 276 -15.24 -45.58 4.47
CA GLY A 276 -14.08 -46.41 4.24
C GLY A 276 -12.93 -45.87 5.07
N THR A 277 -12.77 -46.39 6.28
CA THR A 277 -11.52 -46.38 7.04
C THR A 277 -10.47 -47.11 6.20
N GLY A 278 -9.82 -46.39 5.29
CA GLY A 278 -8.68 -46.90 4.55
C GLY A 278 -7.48 -46.96 5.48
N THR A 279 -7.23 -48.12 6.07
CA THR A 279 -5.95 -48.44 6.69
C THR A 279 -4.91 -48.58 5.60
N GLY A 280 -4.33 -47.45 5.19
CA GLY A 280 -3.19 -47.39 4.31
C GLY A 280 -2.28 -46.30 4.85
N LEU A 281 -1.13 -46.72 5.37
CA LEU A 281 -0.05 -45.93 5.99
C LEU A 281 -0.26 -45.74 7.50
N GLY A 282 0.59 -46.44 8.27
CA GLY A 282 0.76 -46.40 9.73
C GLY A 282 -0.27 -45.65 10.59
N GLY A 283 -1.28 -46.34 11.13
CA GLY A 283 -2.02 -45.91 12.33
C GLY A 283 -2.88 -44.64 12.28
N GLU A 284 -2.76 -43.80 11.25
CA GLU A 284 -3.42 -42.48 11.15
C GLU A 284 -4.66 -42.54 10.25
N GLN A 285 -5.75 -41.84 10.63
CA GLN A 285 -6.95 -41.78 9.79
C GLN A 285 -6.89 -40.59 8.83
N VAL A 286 -6.83 -40.89 7.53
CA VAL A 286 -7.03 -39.90 6.46
C VAL A 286 -8.51 -39.84 6.08
N VAL A 287 -9.15 -38.70 6.32
CA VAL A 287 -10.56 -38.46 5.96
C VAL A 287 -10.64 -37.52 4.77
N ARG A 288 -11.32 -37.95 3.70
CA ARG A 288 -11.54 -37.13 2.50
C ARG A 288 -12.88 -36.42 2.55
N HIS A 289 -12.87 -35.13 2.24
CA HIS A 289 -13.98 -34.21 2.33
C HIS A 289 -14.26 -33.58 0.97
N ARG A 290 -15.53 -33.54 0.59
CA ARG A 290 -15.98 -32.75 -0.57
C ARG A 290 -16.65 -31.47 -0.09
N PRO A 291 -16.27 -30.31 -0.61
CA PRO A 291 -16.93 -29.05 -0.28
C PRO A 291 -18.39 -29.05 -0.76
N HIS A 292 -19.25 -28.28 -0.12
CA HIS A 292 -20.63 -28.11 -0.57
C HIS A 292 -20.66 -27.60 -2.03
N PRO A 293 -21.61 -28.03 -2.89
CA PRO A 293 -21.65 -27.64 -4.30
C PRO A 293 -21.71 -26.12 -4.58
N ALA A 294 -22.14 -25.33 -3.59
CA ALA A 294 -22.15 -23.87 -3.66
C ALA A 294 -20.78 -23.22 -3.39
N MET A 295 -19.81 -23.98 -2.87
CA MET A 295 -18.45 -23.50 -2.61
C MET A 295 -17.57 -23.70 -3.84
N GLY A 296 -16.83 -22.65 -4.20
CA GLY A 296 -15.67 -22.79 -5.08
C GLY A 296 -14.40 -23.20 -4.30
N TRP A 297 -13.36 -23.62 -5.02
CA TRP A 297 -12.02 -23.79 -4.43
C TRP A 297 -11.58 -22.53 -3.68
N ALA A 298 -11.67 -21.37 -4.34
CA ALA A 298 -11.21 -20.12 -3.78
C ALA A 298 -11.92 -19.83 -2.45
N ALA A 299 -13.24 -20.02 -2.40
CA ALA A 299 -14.06 -19.84 -1.21
C ALA A 299 -13.57 -20.70 -0.03
N THR A 300 -13.19 -21.94 -0.30
CA THR A 300 -12.83 -22.86 0.78
C THR A 300 -11.45 -22.56 1.35
N VAL A 301 -10.47 -22.30 0.48
CA VAL A 301 -9.14 -21.90 0.98
C VAL A 301 -9.21 -20.54 1.69
N CYS A 302 -10.05 -19.64 1.21
CA CYS A 302 -10.33 -18.36 1.85
C CYS A 302 -10.83 -18.51 3.30
N VAL A 303 -11.76 -19.45 3.52
CA VAL A 303 -12.29 -19.76 4.85
C VAL A 303 -11.20 -20.40 5.70
N ILE A 304 -10.51 -21.44 5.21
CA ILE A 304 -9.43 -22.14 5.93
C ILE A 304 -8.33 -21.17 6.39
N ALA A 305 -7.86 -20.30 5.49
CA ALA A 305 -6.80 -19.36 5.80
C ALA A 305 -7.19 -18.33 6.86
N GLN A 306 -8.46 -17.92 6.89
CA GLN A 306 -8.94 -17.01 7.91
C GLN A 306 -9.09 -17.66 9.27
N LEU A 307 -9.39 -18.94 9.29
CA LEU A 307 -9.43 -19.73 10.52
C LEU A 307 -8.02 -19.96 11.06
N GLU A 308 -7.05 -20.25 10.18
CA GLU A 308 -5.64 -20.28 10.56
C GLU A 308 -5.20 -18.94 11.18
N LEU A 309 -5.61 -17.81 10.58
CA LEU A 309 -5.37 -16.47 11.13
C LEU A 309 -6.08 -16.19 12.45
N LEU A 310 -7.22 -16.82 12.69
CA LEU A 310 -8.02 -16.67 13.90
C LEU A 310 -7.41 -17.46 15.06
N HIS A 311 -7.06 -18.72 14.83
CA HIS A 311 -6.61 -19.64 15.88
C HIS A 311 -5.09 -19.65 16.09
N HIS A 312 -4.31 -19.39 15.03
CA HIS A 312 -2.85 -19.42 15.06
C HIS A 312 -2.23 -18.13 14.53
N PRO A 313 -2.60 -16.93 15.02
CA PRO A 313 -2.20 -15.64 14.44
C PRO A 313 -0.68 -15.46 14.30
N HIS A 314 0.09 -16.03 15.24
CA HIS A 314 1.55 -15.97 15.29
C HIS A 314 2.23 -16.88 14.26
N LYS A 315 1.62 -18.02 13.90
CA LYS A 315 2.11 -18.92 12.83
C LYS A 315 1.54 -18.55 11.46
N ALA A 316 0.29 -18.07 11.44
CA ALA A 316 -0.47 -17.76 10.23
C ALA A 316 0.23 -16.73 9.34
N ARG A 317 0.92 -15.73 9.91
CA ARG A 317 1.72 -14.81 9.10
C ARG A 317 2.75 -15.55 8.24
N ARG A 318 3.59 -16.37 8.89
CA ARG A 318 4.68 -17.09 8.24
C ARG A 318 4.14 -18.09 7.23
N VAL A 319 3.11 -18.82 7.61
CA VAL A 319 2.41 -19.79 6.77
C VAL A 319 1.84 -19.12 5.52
N LEU A 320 1.12 -18.01 5.68
CA LEU A 320 0.49 -17.31 4.56
C LEU A 320 1.47 -16.56 3.67
N ASP A 321 2.52 -15.96 4.24
CA ASP A 321 3.58 -15.31 3.49
C ASP A 321 4.36 -16.35 2.67
N SER A 322 4.73 -17.49 3.27
CA SER A 322 5.38 -18.63 2.60
C SER A 322 4.51 -19.23 1.49
N LEU A 323 3.22 -19.44 1.76
CA LEU A 323 2.27 -19.97 0.78
C LEU A 323 2.10 -18.99 -0.38
N THR A 324 1.94 -17.70 -0.11
CA THR A 324 1.83 -16.65 -1.15
C THR A 324 3.08 -16.61 -2.03
N GLU A 325 4.26 -16.65 -1.42
CA GLU A 325 5.53 -16.60 -2.14
C GLU A 325 5.77 -17.86 -2.97
N SER A 326 5.47 -19.03 -2.41
CA SER A 326 5.55 -20.31 -3.15
C SER A 326 4.57 -20.34 -4.32
N THR A 327 3.38 -19.78 -4.14
CA THR A 327 2.37 -19.66 -5.20
C THR A 327 2.83 -18.70 -6.32
N ARG A 328 3.48 -17.59 -5.98
CA ARG A 328 4.04 -16.65 -6.96
C ARG A 328 5.17 -17.26 -7.76
N ARG A 329 6.10 -17.94 -7.10
CA ARG A 329 7.20 -18.67 -7.75
C ARG A 329 6.66 -19.73 -8.72
N TYR A 330 5.62 -20.45 -8.31
CA TYR A 330 4.95 -21.41 -9.19
C TYR A 330 4.26 -20.73 -10.38
N ALA A 331 3.57 -19.61 -10.17
CA ALA A 331 2.95 -18.86 -11.26
C ALA A 331 3.97 -18.28 -12.27
N ALA A 332 5.24 -18.13 -11.86
CA ALA A 332 6.32 -17.65 -12.71
C ALA A 332 7.10 -18.77 -13.44
N THR A 333 6.80 -20.06 -13.20
CA THR A 333 7.49 -21.16 -13.88
C THR A 333 6.82 -21.55 -15.20
N ASP A 334 7.62 -21.61 -16.28
CA ASP A 334 7.17 -21.97 -17.64
C ASP A 334 6.80 -23.46 -17.84
N SER A 335 6.99 -24.32 -16.82
CA SER A 335 6.68 -25.75 -16.89
C SER A 335 5.56 -26.13 -15.92
N PRO A 336 4.39 -26.61 -16.39
CA PRO A 336 3.23 -26.91 -15.56
C PRO A 336 3.40 -28.26 -14.84
N GLY A 337 4.32 -28.31 -13.87
CA GLY A 337 4.36 -29.42 -12.90
C GLY A 337 3.27 -29.24 -11.82
N PRO A 338 3.00 -30.25 -10.99
CA PRO A 338 2.12 -30.07 -9.84
C PRO A 338 2.75 -29.07 -8.84
N TYR A 339 1.93 -28.16 -8.32
CA TYR A 339 2.28 -27.29 -7.20
C TYR A 339 2.03 -28.04 -5.89
N LEU A 340 3.03 -28.06 -5.02
CA LEU A 340 2.89 -28.55 -3.66
C LEU A 340 3.55 -27.54 -2.72
N TRP A 341 2.77 -27.04 -1.77
CA TRP A 341 3.28 -26.29 -0.63
C TRP A 341 2.97 -27.07 0.65
N GLN A 342 3.99 -27.24 1.48
CA GLN A 342 3.88 -27.87 2.79
C GLN A 342 4.24 -26.82 3.86
N ARG A 343 3.57 -26.91 5.00
CA ARG A 343 3.83 -26.10 6.18
C ARG A 343 5.27 -26.37 6.63
N PRO A 344 6.11 -25.33 6.76
CA PRO A 344 7.43 -25.50 7.36
C PRO A 344 7.28 -26.06 8.79
N GLY A 345 8.02 -27.10 9.13
CA GLY A 345 8.04 -27.66 10.49
C GLY A 345 8.47 -26.62 11.54
N ASP A 346 8.25 -26.92 12.82
CA ASP A 346 8.55 -26.01 13.95
C ASP A 346 10.06 -25.68 14.13
N GLY A 347 10.94 -26.14 13.23
CA GLY A 347 12.32 -25.67 13.10
C GLY A 347 12.38 -24.27 12.51
N ASN A 348 13.01 -23.33 13.22
CA ASN A 348 13.06 -21.91 12.86
C ASN A 348 13.70 -21.69 11.46
N PRO A 349 12.96 -21.24 10.42
CA PRO A 349 13.52 -20.89 9.12
C PRO A 349 13.78 -19.39 8.99
N PRO A 350 14.60 -18.95 8.01
CA PRO A 350 15.23 -17.63 7.99
C PRO A 350 14.20 -16.50 7.82
N ALA A 351 14.48 -15.38 8.50
CA ALA A 351 13.58 -14.26 8.64
C ALA A 351 13.27 -13.57 7.31
N THR A 352 12.01 -13.64 6.87
CA THR A 352 11.46 -12.76 5.82
C THR A 352 10.84 -11.53 6.50
N SER A 353 11.52 -10.38 6.37
CA SER A 353 11.29 -9.14 7.14
C SER A 353 10.40 -8.09 6.43
N SER A 354 9.86 -8.35 5.24
CA SER A 354 9.38 -7.25 4.37
C SER A 354 8.02 -6.62 4.71
N ARG A 355 7.22 -7.18 5.63
CA ARG A 355 5.82 -6.71 5.86
C ARG A 355 5.58 -6.00 7.19
N VAL A 356 6.57 -5.81 8.06
CA VAL A 356 6.36 -5.27 9.43
C VAL A 356 6.40 -3.73 9.45
N ALA A 357 7.28 -3.11 8.66
CA ALA A 357 7.52 -1.66 8.73
C ALA A 357 6.29 -0.83 8.28
N HIS A 358 5.70 -1.12 7.10
CA HIS A 358 4.60 -0.30 6.58
C HIS A 358 3.30 -0.33 7.42
N ARG A 359 3.00 -1.41 8.14
CA ARG A 359 1.80 -1.49 9.00
C ARG A 359 1.99 -0.91 10.39
N ALA A 360 3.22 -0.75 10.86
CA ALA A 360 3.47 -0.25 12.20
C ALA A 360 3.27 1.27 12.31
N PHE A 361 3.39 2.00 11.20
CA PHE A 361 3.09 3.44 11.11
C PHE A 361 1.60 3.77 10.86
N ASP A 362 0.75 2.75 10.63
CA ASP A 362 -0.72 2.87 10.56
C ASP A 362 -1.38 2.89 11.97
N GLN A 363 -0.58 2.90 13.06
CA GLN A 363 -1.08 2.77 14.44
C GLN A 363 -1.75 4.02 15.02
N LEU A 364 -1.76 5.15 14.30
CA LEU A 364 -2.69 6.24 14.57
C LEU A 364 -3.97 5.96 13.78
N ALA A 365 -5.10 5.79 14.46
CA ALA A 365 -6.42 5.49 13.90
C ALA A 365 -7.00 6.64 13.03
N LEU A 366 -6.30 7.01 11.95
CA LEU A 366 -6.71 7.95 10.91
C LEU A 366 -6.92 7.13 9.63
N GLY A 367 -8.09 6.49 9.57
CA GLY A 367 -8.35 5.38 8.66
C GLY A 367 -8.85 5.78 7.28
N SER A 368 -9.26 7.03 7.05
CA SER A 368 -9.84 7.44 5.77
C SER A 368 -8.95 8.38 4.97
N PHE A 369 -8.90 8.18 3.65
CA PHE A 369 -8.30 9.13 2.70
C PHE A 369 -8.77 10.58 2.95
N ASN A 370 -10.04 10.75 3.33
CA ASN A 370 -10.63 12.05 3.62
C ASN A 370 -10.06 12.70 4.89
N GLU A 371 -9.71 11.93 5.94
CA GLU A 371 -9.04 12.46 7.13
C GLU A 371 -7.63 12.96 6.79
N LYS A 372 -6.88 12.18 6.01
CA LYS A 372 -5.56 12.55 5.50
C LYS A 372 -5.61 13.81 4.64
N LEU A 373 -6.62 13.90 3.77
CA LEU A 373 -6.85 15.08 2.93
C LEU A 373 -7.16 16.33 3.77
N VAL A 374 -7.96 16.21 4.83
CA VAL A 374 -8.24 17.33 5.74
C VAL A 374 -6.99 17.75 6.52
N ILE A 375 -6.21 16.79 7.04
CA ILE A 375 -4.95 17.06 7.74
C ILE A 375 -3.98 17.79 6.81
N GLU A 376 -3.79 17.28 5.60
CA GLU A 376 -2.90 17.86 4.59
C GLU A 376 -3.34 19.29 4.21
N SER A 377 -4.64 19.51 4.00
CA SER A 377 -5.15 20.85 3.66
C SER A 377 -4.91 21.86 4.78
N ILE A 378 -5.17 21.47 6.04
CA ILE A 378 -4.90 22.33 7.20
C ILE A 378 -3.39 22.57 7.37
N ARG A 379 -2.56 21.55 7.14
CA ARG A 379 -1.09 21.67 7.22
C ARG A 379 -0.56 22.69 6.23
N VAL A 380 -0.92 22.55 4.96
CA VAL A 380 -0.45 23.42 3.87
C VAL A 380 -0.93 24.86 4.05
N ALA A 381 -2.16 25.06 4.53
CA ALA A 381 -2.71 26.39 4.78
C ALA A 381 -2.36 26.98 6.17
N GLY A 382 -1.79 26.18 7.08
CA GLY A 382 -1.54 26.52 8.48
C GLY A 382 -2.79 26.52 9.36
N ALA A 383 -3.88 27.18 8.94
CA ALA A 383 -5.16 27.18 9.62
C ALA A 383 -6.34 27.36 8.65
N LEU A 384 -7.41 26.59 8.81
CA LEU A 384 -8.61 26.66 7.98
C LEU A 384 -9.90 26.51 8.79
N SER A 385 -10.94 27.24 8.42
CA SER A 385 -12.31 26.99 8.89
C SER A 385 -12.91 25.77 8.20
N ARG A 386 -13.95 25.17 8.80
CA ARG A 386 -14.66 24.01 8.21
C ARG A 386 -15.25 24.28 6.82
N VAL A 387 -15.58 25.54 6.51
CA VAL A 387 -16.09 25.92 5.19
C VAL A 387 -14.96 25.92 4.17
N GLU A 388 -13.81 26.52 4.50
CA GLU A 388 -12.64 26.54 3.63
C GLU A 388 -12.09 25.12 3.41
N ILE A 389 -12.12 24.26 4.45
CA ILE A 389 -11.78 22.84 4.30
C ILE A 389 -12.72 22.17 3.29
N ALA A 390 -14.04 22.39 3.36
CA ALA A 390 -14.98 21.80 2.42
C ALA A 390 -14.76 22.31 0.99
N GLU A 391 -14.50 23.61 0.83
CA GLU A 391 -14.22 24.25 -0.47
C GLU A 391 -12.93 23.72 -1.09
N GLN A 392 -11.85 23.59 -0.32
CA GLN A 392 -10.55 23.13 -0.83
C GLN A 392 -10.51 21.61 -1.10
N THR A 393 -11.19 20.82 -0.27
CA THR A 393 -11.15 19.34 -0.38
C THR A 393 -12.26 18.76 -1.26
N GLY A 394 -13.29 19.54 -1.60
CA GLY A 394 -14.49 19.05 -2.29
C GLY A 394 -15.39 18.13 -1.45
N LEU A 395 -15.10 17.97 -0.16
CA LEU A 395 -15.89 17.15 0.76
C LEU A 395 -17.20 17.86 1.17
N THR A 396 -18.24 17.07 1.46
CA THR A 396 -19.50 17.65 1.95
C THR A 396 -19.32 18.31 3.32
N PRO A 397 -20.06 19.38 3.63
CA PRO A 397 -19.98 20.05 4.95
C PRO A 397 -20.24 19.10 6.12
N GLN A 398 -21.11 18.10 5.94
CA GLN A 398 -21.38 17.06 6.94
C GLN A 398 -20.15 16.16 7.16
N ALA A 399 -19.46 15.75 6.08
CA ALA A 399 -18.24 14.95 6.17
C ALA A 399 -17.11 15.73 6.88
N VAL A 400 -16.88 16.99 6.49
CA VAL A 400 -15.88 17.85 7.13
C VAL A 400 -16.20 18.06 8.62
N SER A 401 -17.47 18.28 8.97
CA SER A 401 -17.89 18.44 10.37
C SER A 401 -17.66 17.17 11.20
N ARG A 402 -17.86 15.99 10.62
CA ARG A 402 -17.59 14.70 11.28
C ARG A 402 -16.08 14.48 11.44
N ILE A 403 -15.30 14.68 10.38
CA ILE A 403 -13.84 14.47 10.36
C ILE A 403 -13.15 15.41 11.35
N THR A 404 -13.40 16.71 11.25
CA THR A 404 -12.77 17.71 12.13
C THR A 404 -13.12 17.49 13.60
N ARG A 405 -14.34 17.03 13.90
CA ARG A 405 -14.73 16.65 15.27
C ARG A 405 -13.90 15.47 15.77
N ASN A 406 -13.75 14.41 14.96
CA ASN A 406 -12.93 13.26 15.34
C ASN A 406 -11.46 13.66 15.58
N LEU A 407 -10.90 14.50 14.72
CA LEU A 407 -9.52 14.98 14.84
C LEU A 407 -9.30 15.89 16.05
N LEU A 408 -10.28 16.71 16.42
CA LEU A 408 -10.27 17.50 17.66
C LEU A 408 -10.32 16.57 18.89
N THR A 409 -11.24 15.59 18.90
CA THR A 409 -11.35 14.61 19.99
C THR A 409 -10.09 13.76 20.15
N ALA A 410 -9.46 13.38 19.03
CA ALA A 410 -8.20 12.64 19.02
C ALA A 410 -6.96 13.51 19.34
N GLY A 411 -7.13 14.83 19.48
CA GLY A 411 -6.06 15.74 19.87
C GLY A 411 -5.11 16.16 18.75
N PHE A 412 -5.41 15.84 17.48
CA PHE A 412 -4.61 16.25 16.32
C PHE A 412 -4.86 17.69 15.88
N LEU A 413 -6.07 18.20 16.13
CA LEU A 413 -6.45 19.57 15.84
C LEU A 413 -6.67 20.37 17.12
N THR A 414 -6.53 21.68 17.00
CA THR A 414 -6.98 22.66 17.99
C THR A 414 -7.65 23.84 17.30
N GLU A 415 -8.51 24.55 18.04
CA GLU A 415 -9.13 25.78 17.55
C GLU A 415 -8.11 26.92 17.59
N ASP A 416 -8.00 27.70 16.52
CA ASP A 416 -7.17 28.90 16.50
C ASP A 416 -7.90 30.06 17.18
N ALA A 417 -7.24 30.68 18.16
CA ALA A 417 -7.78 31.82 18.91
C ALA A 417 -7.99 33.07 18.04
N ARG A 418 -7.29 33.16 16.90
CA ARG A 418 -7.46 34.23 15.92
C ARG A 418 -8.79 34.06 15.18
N ARG A 419 -9.84 34.71 15.68
CA ARG A 419 -11.14 34.78 14.98
C ARG A 419 -10.94 35.43 13.62
N SER A 420 -11.40 34.79 12.55
CA SER A 420 -11.38 35.41 11.22
C SER A 420 -12.30 36.63 11.24
N ALA A 421 -11.73 37.82 11.04
CA ALA A 421 -12.46 39.08 10.92
C ALA A 421 -12.97 39.22 9.48
N GLY A 422 -14.25 38.93 9.25
CA GLY A 422 -14.92 39.07 7.95
C GLY A 422 -16.41 39.34 8.09
N LYS A 423 -17.08 39.75 7.00
CA LYS A 423 -18.54 39.97 6.95
C LYS A 423 -19.28 38.63 7.10
N GLY A 424 -19.85 38.38 8.28
CA GLY A 424 -20.63 37.17 8.58
C GLY A 424 -20.50 36.72 10.03
N LYS A 425 -21.12 35.58 10.39
CA LYS A 425 -20.95 34.98 11.73
C LYS A 425 -19.47 34.59 11.93
N PRO A 426 -18.82 34.99 13.04
CA PRO A 426 -17.42 34.68 13.31
C PRO A 426 -17.13 33.18 13.16
N ARG A 427 -16.10 32.85 12.39
CA ARG A 427 -15.66 31.47 12.15
C ARG A 427 -14.49 31.16 13.07
N VAL A 428 -14.43 29.93 13.57
CA VAL A 428 -13.31 29.42 14.36
C VAL A 428 -12.43 28.58 13.43
N PRO A 429 -11.24 29.06 13.04
CA PRO A 429 -10.29 28.26 12.26
C PRO A 429 -9.76 27.09 13.08
N LEU A 430 -9.35 26.04 12.39
CA LEU A 430 -8.71 24.84 12.96
C LEU A 430 -7.27 24.81 12.48
N ARG A 431 -6.36 24.44 13.38
CA ARG A 431 -4.93 24.22 13.09
C ARG A 431 -4.47 22.87 13.63
N LEU A 432 -3.40 22.34 13.05
CA LEU A 432 -2.74 21.15 13.61
C LEU A 432 -2.09 21.47 14.95
N ARG A 433 -2.13 20.51 15.87
CA ARG A 433 -1.33 20.55 17.09
C ARG A 433 0.08 20.05 16.77
N PRO A 434 1.12 20.88 16.90
CA PRO A 434 2.50 20.44 16.61
C PRO A 434 2.91 19.26 17.49
N ASP A 435 2.53 19.30 18.77
CA ASP A 435 2.84 18.31 19.79
C ASP A 435 1.98 17.03 19.71
N ALA A 436 1.04 16.91 18.77
CA ALA A 436 0.18 15.73 18.68
C ALA A 436 0.94 14.44 18.30
N ALA A 437 2.06 14.57 17.59
CA ALA A 437 2.93 13.48 17.19
C ALA A 437 4.35 13.99 16.93
N CYS A 438 5.34 13.13 17.08
CA CYS A 438 6.71 13.40 16.67
C CYS A 438 7.32 12.22 15.91
N ALA A 439 8.39 12.50 15.17
CA ALA A 439 9.20 11.49 14.49
C ALA A 439 10.68 11.82 14.68
N ILE A 440 11.52 10.78 14.74
CA ILE A 440 12.97 10.93 14.73
C ILE A 440 13.46 10.75 13.30
N GLY A 441 14.32 11.65 12.86
CA GLY A 441 15.01 11.56 11.58
C GLY A 441 16.48 11.39 11.81
N ILE A 442 17.10 10.43 11.12
CA ILE A 442 18.53 10.17 11.16
C ILE A 442 19.05 10.26 9.73
N HIS A 443 20.13 10.99 9.52
CA HIS A 443 20.90 10.96 8.28
C HIS A 443 22.29 10.41 8.59
N VAL A 444 22.68 9.37 7.88
CA VAL A 444 24.02 8.80 7.93
C VAL A 444 24.73 9.09 6.61
N ASP A 445 25.81 9.87 6.70
CA ASP A 445 26.70 10.31 5.61
C ASP A 445 28.14 9.88 5.92
N PRO A 446 29.11 9.82 4.97
CA PRO A 446 30.45 9.29 5.26
C PRO A 446 31.19 10.07 6.36
N GLU A 447 30.83 11.34 6.53
CA GLU A 447 31.51 12.29 7.42
C GLU A 447 30.74 12.56 8.71
N MET A 448 29.44 12.26 8.76
CA MET A 448 28.57 12.75 9.84
C MET A 448 27.32 11.88 10.00
N ILE A 449 26.93 11.65 11.26
CA ILE A 449 25.57 11.23 11.61
C ILE A 449 24.81 12.45 12.15
N THR A 450 23.71 12.84 11.49
CA THR A 450 22.82 13.91 11.94
C THR A 450 21.51 13.31 12.40
N GLN A 451 21.04 13.67 13.59
CA GLN A 451 19.77 13.21 14.13
C GLN A 451 18.91 14.41 14.52
N VAL A 452 17.62 14.33 14.23
CA VAL A 452 16.64 15.36 14.55
C VAL A 452 15.39 14.73 15.16
N VAL A 453 14.70 15.48 16.00
CA VAL A 453 13.31 15.21 16.38
C VAL A 453 12.45 16.28 15.74
N VAL A 454 11.43 15.85 15.00
CA VAL A 454 10.52 16.74 14.28
C VAL A 454 9.11 16.53 14.79
N ASP A 455 8.37 17.62 14.98
CA ASP A 455 6.96 17.60 15.36
C ASP A 455 6.03 17.47 14.15
N LEU A 456 4.73 17.29 14.36
CA LEU A 456 3.76 17.05 13.27
C LEU A 456 3.68 18.20 12.24
N CYS A 457 4.01 19.43 12.65
CA CYS A 457 4.03 20.61 11.79
C CYS A 457 5.40 20.86 11.14
N GLY A 458 6.36 19.94 11.32
CA GLY A 458 7.72 20.06 10.80
C GLY A 458 8.70 20.77 11.73
N GLY A 459 8.27 21.27 12.88
CA GLY A 459 9.15 21.99 13.80
C GLY A 459 10.24 21.07 14.38
N VAL A 460 11.52 21.43 14.19
CA VAL A 460 12.66 20.73 14.79
C VAL A 460 12.70 21.01 16.30
N ARG A 461 12.62 19.96 17.12
CA ARG A 461 12.56 20.03 18.59
C ARG A 461 13.88 19.69 19.26
N ASP A 462 14.65 18.80 18.66
CA ASP A 462 16.01 18.43 19.09
C ASP A 462 16.85 18.17 17.84
N ARG A 463 18.14 18.51 17.91
CA ARG A 463 19.10 18.27 16.82
C ARG A 463 20.44 17.87 17.43
N ARG A 464 21.03 16.81 16.90
CA ARG A 464 22.32 16.26 17.33
C ARG A 464 23.16 15.88 16.12
N GLN A 465 24.47 16.02 16.26
CA GLN A 465 25.43 15.70 15.21
C GLN A 465 26.62 14.95 15.81
N LEU A 466 27.10 13.95 15.08
CA LEU A 466 28.26 13.15 15.43
C LEU A 466 29.20 13.06 14.22
N PRO A 467 30.31 13.83 14.23
CA PRO A 467 31.35 13.72 13.21
C PRO A 467 31.99 12.33 13.19
N LEU A 468 32.18 11.76 12.01
CA LEU A 468 32.79 10.45 11.79
C LEU A 468 34.29 10.59 11.50
N THR A 469 35.09 11.11 12.43
CA THR A 469 36.54 11.36 12.24
C THR A 469 37.44 10.18 12.62
N GLY A 470 36.88 9.07 13.12
CA GLY A 470 37.64 7.90 13.59
C GLY A 470 37.02 6.58 13.12
N ARG A 471 36.34 5.88 14.03
CA ARG A 471 35.71 4.58 13.77
C ARG A 471 34.46 4.75 12.90
N ARG A 472 34.30 3.93 11.85
CA ARG A 472 33.22 4.03 10.83
C ARG A 472 32.55 2.70 10.45
N ASP A 473 32.82 1.61 11.18
CA ASP A 473 32.21 0.32 10.86
C ASP A 473 30.68 0.36 11.06
N PRO A 474 29.92 -0.38 10.22
CA PRO A 474 28.45 -0.34 10.26
C PRO A 474 27.86 -0.60 11.63
N ALA A 475 28.34 -1.64 12.34
CA ALA A 475 27.83 -2.02 13.65
C ALA A 475 28.00 -0.89 14.69
N TRP A 476 29.17 -0.24 14.70
CA TRP A 476 29.39 0.92 15.58
C TRP A 476 28.50 2.10 15.22
N CYS A 477 28.39 2.45 13.93
CA CYS A 477 27.51 3.53 13.48
C CYS A 477 26.05 3.28 13.84
N ILE A 478 25.56 2.04 13.69
CA ILE A 478 24.21 1.62 14.07
C ILE A 478 23.98 1.77 15.57
N ALA A 479 24.95 1.37 16.39
CA ALA A 479 24.88 1.58 17.84
C ALA A 479 24.86 3.08 18.20
N GLN A 480 25.62 3.92 17.50
CA GLN A 480 25.58 5.38 17.72
C GLN A 480 24.24 5.99 17.31
N MET A 481 23.71 5.62 16.15
CA MET A 481 22.38 6.04 15.69
C MET A 481 21.29 5.66 16.70
N ALA A 482 21.32 4.42 17.20
CA ALA A 482 20.36 3.95 18.19
C ALA A 482 20.49 4.73 19.52
N ARG A 483 21.71 4.95 20.00
CA ARG A 483 21.98 5.75 21.21
C ARG A 483 21.46 7.18 21.06
N MET A 484 21.82 7.87 19.98
CA MET A 484 21.40 9.25 19.73
C MET A 484 19.87 9.36 19.65
N ALA A 485 19.21 8.41 18.97
CA ALA A 485 17.75 8.37 18.88
C ALA A 485 17.08 8.14 20.23
N ALA A 486 17.61 7.24 21.07
CA ALA A 486 17.09 7.00 22.41
C ALA A 486 17.24 8.25 23.31
N GLU A 487 18.41 8.88 23.31
CA GLU A 487 18.66 10.09 24.09
C GLU A 487 17.79 11.27 23.65
N ALA A 488 17.53 11.40 22.35
CA ALA A 488 16.64 12.43 21.83
C ALA A 488 15.16 12.14 22.14
N ALA A 489 14.73 10.87 22.07
CA ALA A 489 13.39 10.48 22.49
C ALA A 489 13.15 10.89 23.95
N GLU A 490 14.10 10.60 24.86
CA GLU A 490 14.01 10.99 26.27
C GLU A 490 13.97 12.52 26.46
N ALA A 491 14.78 13.28 25.72
CA ALA A 491 14.83 14.74 25.83
C ALA A 491 13.50 15.42 25.47
N VAL A 492 12.71 14.84 24.56
CA VAL A 492 11.46 15.45 24.05
C VAL A 492 10.19 14.78 24.60
N ARG A 493 10.29 13.68 25.37
CA ARG A 493 9.15 13.05 26.09
C ARG A 493 8.25 14.03 26.86
N PRO A 494 8.75 15.09 27.54
CA PRO A 494 7.89 16.03 28.28
C PRO A 494 7.06 16.96 27.38
N VAL A 495 7.41 17.09 26.10
CA VAL A 495 6.92 18.13 25.19
C VAL A 495 6.22 17.53 23.95
N SER A 496 6.37 16.24 23.68
CA SER A 496 5.83 15.57 22.49
C SER A 496 4.77 14.51 22.81
N GLY A 497 3.78 14.41 21.93
CA GLY A 497 2.83 13.31 21.84
C GLY A 497 3.48 12.01 21.33
N THR A 498 2.67 11.10 20.80
CA THR A 498 3.14 9.76 20.40
C THR A 498 4.29 9.80 19.38
N LEU A 499 5.43 9.19 19.71
CA LEU A 499 6.51 8.94 18.74
C LEU A 499 6.02 7.93 17.70
N LEU A 500 5.92 8.37 16.44
CA LEU A 500 5.39 7.52 15.36
C LEU A 500 6.42 6.53 14.84
N GLY A 501 7.70 6.89 14.94
CA GLY A 501 8.83 6.03 14.67
C GLY A 501 10.02 6.84 14.15
N VAL A 502 10.91 6.14 13.45
CA VAL A 502 12.21 6.66 13.05
C VAL A 502 12.33 6.56 11.53
N GLY A 503 12.71 7.66 10.88
CA GLY A 503 13.16 7.65 9.49
C GLY A 503 14.67 7.72 9.42
N VAL A 504 15.26 6.99 8.50
CA VAL A 504 16.71 6.98 8.23
C VAL A 504 16.94 7.34 6.76
N ALA A 505 17.72 8.39 6.54
CA ALA A 505 18.26 8.79 5.26
C ALA A 505 19.70 8.28 5.13
N ALA A 506 20.02 7.68 3.98
CA ALA A 506 21.36 7.21 3.67
C ALA A 506 21.65 7.38 2.16
N PRO A 507 22.92 7.45 1.74
CA PRO A 507 23.27 7.43 0.34
C PRO A 507 22.93 6.07 -0.31
N GLY A 508 22.62 6.12 -1.60
CA GLY A 508 22.35 4.94 -2.42
C GLY A 508 23.62 4.27 -2.97
N PRO A 509 23.49 3.05 -3.53
CA PRO A 509 22.23 2.35 -3.75
C PRO A 509 21.72 1.64 -2.49
N ILE A 510 20.39 1.63 -2.34
CA ILE A 510 19.68 0.95 -1.24
C ILE A 510 18.64 -0.01 -1.80
N ASP A 511 18.41 -1.13 -1.12
CA ASP A 511 17.19 -1.91 -1.27
C ASP A 511 16.18 -1.42 -0.22
N VAL A 512 15.29 -0.51 -0.64
CA VAL A 512 14.24 0.04 0.22
C VAL A 512 13.28 -1.05 0.74
N ASN A 513 13.06 -2.11 -0.05
CA ASN A 513 12.13 -3.18 0.29
C ASN A 513 12.72 -4.11 1.36
N ALA A 514 14.00 -4.46 1.24
CA ALA A 514 14.73 -5.21 2.27
C ALA A 514 15.15 -4.33 3.45
N GLY A 515 15.29 -3.01 3.24
CA GLY A 515 15.80 -2.06 4.23
C GLY A 515 17.30 -2.20 4.42
N VAL A 516 18.01 -2.44 3.30
CA VAL A 516 19.43 -2.78 3.23
C VAL A 516 20.16 -1.69 2.46
N ILE A 517 21.31 -1.26 2.98
CA ILE A 517 22.29 -0.46 2.24
C ILE A 517 23.17 -1.43 1.46
N LEU A 518 23.28 -1.27 0.14
CA LEU A 518 23.93 -2.27 -0.73
C LEU A 518 25.45 -2.10 -0.79
N ASP A 519 25.95 -1.03 -1.39
CA ASP A 519 27.38 -0.68 -1.43
C ASP A 519 27.52 0.79 -1.86
N PRO A 520 27.14 1.76 -1.01
CA PRO A 520 27.15 3.17 -1.38
C PRO A 520 28.58 3.68 -1.62
N PRO A 521 28.77 4.56 -2.62
CA PRO A 521 30.05 5.24 -2.81
C PRO A 521 30.50 5.95 -1.52
N LEU A 522 31.82 5.98 -1.28
CA LEU A 522 32.46 6.66 -0.14
C LEU A 522 32.17 6.05 1.25
N PHE A 523 31.49 4.91 1.32
CA PHE A 523 31.10 4.22 2.56
C PHE A 523 31.82 2.89 2.72
N GLU A 524 33.11 2.95 3.10
CA GLU A 524 33.94 1.75 3.23
C GLU A 524 33.38 0.76 4.26
N GLY A 525 33.25 -0.51 3.85
CA GLY A 525 32.77 -1.59 4.71
C GLY A 525 31.25 -1.71 4.85
N TRP A 526 30.47 -0.87 4.16
CA TRP A 526 29.01 -0.91 4.17
C TRP A 526 28.44 -1.74 3.02
N LYS A 527 28.73 -3.05 3.04
CA LYS A 527 28.25 -4.00 2.04
C LYS A 527 27.07 -4.80 2.58
N GLU A 528 25.92 -4.67 1.93
CA GLU A 528 24.66 -5.36 2.26
C GLU A 528 24.25 -5.22 3.74
N VAL A 529 24.36 -4.02 4.29
CA VAL A 529 24.06 -3.73 5.70
C VAL A 529 22.55 -3.67 5.94
N PRO A 530 21.96 -4.55 6.78
CA PRO A 530 20.51 -4.59 7.03
C PRO A 530 20.05 -3.50 8.03
N LEU A 531 20.38 -2.26 7.70
CA LEU A 531 20.26 -1.09 8.56
C LEU A 531 18.88 -0.94 9.22
N ARG A 532 17.80 -1.12 8.45
CA ARG A 532 16.44 -1.00 8.98
C ARG A 532 16.15 -2.05 10.04
N ALA A 533 16.52 -3.29 9.79
CA ALA A 533 16.23 -4.41 10.69
C ALA A 533 17.02 -4.27 12.01
N GLU A 534 18.29 -3.87 11.92
CA GLU A 534 19.14 -3.67 13.09
C GLU A 534 18.68 -2.49 13.93
N LEU A 535 18.43 -1.32 13.33
CA LEU A 535 17.89 -0.17 14.08
C LEU A 535 16.51 -0.45 14.67
N SER A 536 15.63 -1.15 13.95
CA SER A 536 14.30 -1.52 14.48
C SER A 536 14.43 -2.42 15.71
N ARG A 537 15.41 -3.34 15.70
CA ARG A 537 15.69 -4.24 16.82
C ARG A 537 16.25 -3.49 18.03
N GLU A 538 17.20 -2.58 17.82
CA GLU A 538 17.81 -1.78 18.89
C GLU A 538 16.82 -0.78 19.51
N LEU A 539 16.00 -0.13 18.70
CA LEU A 539 15.10 0.94 19.15
C LEU A 539 13.72 0.46 19.59
N GLY A 540 13.30 -0.74 19.18
CA GLY A 540 11.98 -1.29 19.48
C GLY A 540 10.83 -0.51 18.82
N VAL A 541 11.12 0.39 17.88
CA VAL A 541 10.13 1.19 17.13
C VAL A 541 10.28 0.95 15.63
N PRO A 542 9.23 1.27 14.84
CA PRO A 542 9.29 1.14 13.40
C PRO A 542 10.35 2.08 12.78
N VAL A 543 11.15 1.54 11.86
CA VAL A 543 12.17 2.28 11.11
C VAL A 543 11.82 2.29 9.62
N LEU A 544 11.90 3.46 8.98
CA LEU A 544 11.90 3.61 7.51
C LEU A 544 13.32 3.91 7.03
N LEU A 545 13.68 3.38 5.86
CA LEU A 545 14.92 3.70 5.17
C LEU A 545 14.56 4.39 3.84
N GLU A 546 15.22 5.51 3.56
CA GLU A 546 15.01 6.33 2.37
C GLU A 546 16.37 6.83 1.85
N LYS A 547 16.47 7.06 0.54
CA LYS A 547 17.65 7.72 -0.03
C LYS A 547 17.72 9.18 0.45
N ASP A 548 18.89 9.66 0.79
CA ASP A 548 19.14 11.03 1.26
C ASP A 548 18.46 12.14 0.44
N ALA A 549 18.61 12.13 -0.88
CA ALA A 549 18.02 13.11 -1.78
C ALA A 549 16.48 13.00 -1.83
N THR A 550 15.95 11.77 -1.79
CA THR A 550 14.51 11.50 -1.73
C THR A 550 13.92 11.96 -0.41
N ALA A 551 14.60 11.69 0.71
CA ALA A 551 14.21 12.16 2.03
C ALA A 551 14.20 13.70 2.06
N ALA A 552 15.26 14.35 1.57
CA ALA A 552 15.34 15.81 1.49
C ALA A 552 14.16 16.42 0.72
N ALA A 553 13.77 15.84 -0.42
CA ALA A 553 12.58 16.26 -1.17
C ALA A 553 11.28 16.11 -0.35
N VAL A 554 11.11 15.01 0.39
CA VAL A 554 9.94 14.82 1.27
C VAL A 554 9.92 15.87 2.39
N GLY A 555 11.08 16.14 3.00
CA GLY A 555 11.22 17.17 4.03
C GLY A 555 10.83 18.54 3.50
N GLU A 556 11.35 18.90 2.33
CA GLU A 556 11.07 20.19 1.70
C GLU A 556 9.58 20.37 1.39
N ARG A 557 8.89 19.30 0.97
CA ARG A 557 7.43 19.33 0.81
C ARG A 557 6.68 19.44 2.14
N TRP A 558 7.17 18.76 3.17
CA TRP A 558 6.50 18.71 4.48
C TRP A 558 6.62 20.02 5.25
N LEU A 559 7.73 20.73 5.06
CA LEU A 559 8.04 22.01 5.70
C LEU A 559 7.77 23.23 4.82
N GLY A 560 7.74 23.04 3.51
CA GLY A 560 7.43 24.07 2.55
C GLY A 560 5.99 24.56 2.70
N ALA A 561 5.83 25.89 2.70
CA ALA A 561 4.53 26.54 2.58
C ALA A 561 3.90 26.28 1.19
N ALA A 562 2.73 26.86 0.92
CA ALA A 562 2.01 26.69 -0.35
C ALA A 562 2.87 26.94 -1.62
N GLU A 563 3.90 27.77 -1.56
CA GLU A 563 4.82 28.02 -2.69
C GLU A 563 5.70 26.81 -3.08
N ARG A 564 5.74 25.77 -2.24
CA ARG A 564 6.48 24.51 -2.45
C ARG A 564 5.54 23.30 -2.41
N SER A 565 4.24 23.49 -2.69
CA SER A 565 3.24 22.41 -2.72
C SER A 565 3.01 21.80 -4.10
N GLY A 566 3.60 22.38 -5.16
CA GLY A 566 3.55 21.86 -6.53
C GLY A 566 4.61 20.79 -6.81
N ASP A 567 4.77 20.47 -8.09
CA ASP A 567 5.76 19.51 -8.55
C ASP A 567 7.15 20.13 -8.59
N PHE A 568 8.17 19.44 -8.07
CA PHE A 568 9.54 19.95 -8.06
C PHE A 568 10.58 18.83 -8.07
N VAL A 569 11.80 19.20 -8.46
CA VAL A 569 13.00 18.38 -8.30
C VAL A 569 13.88 19.00 -7.22
N TYR A 570 14.29 18.20 -6.25
CA TYR A 570 15.28 18.55 -5.26
C TYR A 570 16.65 18.02 -5.70
N LEU A 571 17.66 18.89 -5.76
CA LEU A 571 19.06 18.53 -5.92
C LEU A 571 19.74 18.58 -4.54
N TYR A 572 20.09 17.41 -4.04
CA TYR A 572 20.82 17.25 -2.79
C TYR A 572 22.32 17.20 -3.08
N LEU A 573 23.07 18.15 -2.52
CA LEU A 573 24.50 18.31 -2.70
C LEU A 573 25.18 18.19 -1.32
N GLY A 574 25.79 17.03 -1.08
CA GLY A 574 26.55 16.73 0.15
C GLY A 574 27.89 16.07 -0.19
N ALA A 575 28.22 14.97 0.50
CA ALA A 575 29.38 14.14 0.13
C ALA A 575 29.27 13.62 -1.32
N GLY A 576 28.03 13.37 -1.77
CA GLY A 576 27.68 13.13 -3.16
C GLY A 576 26.54 14.03 -3.63
N ALA A 577 26.26 13.98 -4.93
CA ALA A 577 25.16 14.67 -5.57
C ALA A 577 24.06 13.68 -5.96
N GLY A 578 22.86 13.89 -5.44
CA GLY A 578 21.68 13.10 -5.72
C GLY A 578 20.47 13.98 -6.03
N SER A 579 19.39 13.36 -6.50
CA SER A 579 18.14 14.08 -6.71
C SER A 579 16.92 13.31 -6.22
N GLY A 580 15.89 14.03 -5.81
CA GLY A 580 14.58 13.50 -5.46
C GLY A 580 13.50 14.30 -6.18
N ALA A 581 12.52 13.62 -6.77
CA ALA A 581 11.43 14.29 -7.50
C ALA A 581 10.10 14.12 -6.75
N PHE A 582 9.43 15.23 -6.47
CA PHE A 582 8.08 15.24 -5.91
C PHE A 582 7.11 15.63 -7.02
N LEU A 583 6.29 14.68 -7.47
CA LEU A 583 5.48 14.79 -8.68
C LEU A 583 4.05 14.33 -8.39
N ASN A 584 3.06 15.05 -8.92
CA ASN A 584 1.64 14.73 -8.75
C ASN A 584 1.21 14.53 -7.28
N GLY A 585 1.79 15.30 -6.36
CA GLY A 585 1.43 15.22 -4.94
C GLY A 585 2.08 14.08 -4.15
N ASP A 586 3.00 13.30 -4.73
CA ASP A 586 3.77 12.27 -4.02
C ASP A 586 5.23 12.22 -4.48
N ILE A 587 6.06 11.51 -3.72
CA ILE A 587 7.48 11.34 -4.04
C ILE A 587 7.68 10.22 -5.06
N PHE A 588 8.46 10.50 -6.11
CA PHE A 588 8.81 9.54 -7.15
C PHE A 588 10.07 8.75 -6.76
N ARG A 589 9.90 7.50 -6.33
CA ARG A 589 10.99 6.60 -5.90
C ARG A 589 11.57 5.71 -7.00
N GLY A 590 10.85 5.56 -8.12
CA GLY A 590 11.11 4.51 -9.09
C GLY A 590 10.77 3.11 -8.56
N SER A 591 10.98 2.07 -9.37
CA SER A 591 10.64 0.68 -9.02
C SER A 591 11.55 0.07 -7.96
N THR A 592 12.82 0.50 -7.91
CA THR A 592 13.84 -0.01 -6.98
C THR A 592 14.04 0.86 -5.74
N GLY A 593 13.48 2.07 -5.72
CA GLY A 593 13.74 3.06 -4.66
C GLY A 593 14.95 3.97 -4.90
N ASN A 594 15.65 3.82 -6.03
CA ASN A 594 16.89 4.56 -6.34
C ASN A 594 16.72 5.57 -7.49
N ALA A 595 15.51 6.07 -7.75
CA ALA A 595 15.34 7.14 -8.73
C ALA A 595 16.22 8.36 -8.39
N GLY A 596 16.69 9.06 -9.41
CA GLY A 596 17.44 10.30 -9.25
C GLY A 596 18.96 10.15 -9.05
N GLU A 597 19.59 9.18 -9.71
CA GLU A 597 21.06 9.05 -9.81
C GLU A 597 21.68 10.20 -10.62
N PHE A 598 21.82 11.35 -9.97
CA PHE A 598 22.22 12.60 -10.59
C PHE A 598 23.67 12.58 -11.10
N GLY A 599 24.59 11.94 -10.36
CA GLY A 599 25.98 11.80 -10.77
C GLY A 599 26.15 11.07 -12.11
N GLU A 600 25.37 10.00 -12.33
CA GLU A 600 25.36 9.27 -13.60
C GLU A 600 24.77 10.11 -14.73
N LEU A 601 23.70 10.87 -14.47
CA LEU A 601 23.12 11.78 -15.46
C LEU A 601 24.12 12.87 -15.89
N CYS A 602 24.88 13.43 -14.94
CA CYS A 602 25.97 14.36 -15.24
C CYS A 602 27.02 13.70 -16.14
N ALA A 603 27.42 12.46 -15.83
CA ALA A 603 28.40 11.72 -16.62
C ALA A 603 27.92 11.53 -18.08
N LEU A 604 26.68 11.10 -18.26
CA LEU A 604 26.06 10.92 -19.58
C LEU A 604 25.98 12.25 -20.35
N THR A 605 25.54 13.32 -19.68
CA THR A 605 25.40 14.66 -20.30
C THR A 605 26.75 15.23 -20.73
N LEU A 606 27.82 14.89 -20.02
CA LEU A 606 29.19 15.31 -20.33
C LEU A 606 29.94 14.35 -21.24
N GLY A 607 29.33 13.23 -21.64
CA GLY A 607 29.98 12.19 -22.46
C GLY A 607 31.14 11.49 -21.74
N ARG A 608 31.11 11.42 -20.41
CA ARG A 608 32.14 10.76 -19.58
C ARG A 608 31.72 9.33 -19.32
N LEU A 609 32.21 8.42 -20.15
CA LEU A 609 31.84 7.01 -20.12
C LEU A 609 33.05 6.12 -19.78
N THR A 610 32.79 4.99 -19.15
CA THR A 610 33.77 3.91 -18.97
C THR A 610 34.08 3.25 -20.32
N PRO A 611 35.18 2.47 -20.44
CA PRO A 611 35.47 1.71 -21.65
C PRO A 611 34.33 0.79 -22.12
N GLU A 612 33.52 0.29 -21.17
CA GLU A 612 32.35 -0.56 -21.41
C GLU A 612 31.10 0.24 -21.82
N GLY A 613 31.18 1.58 -21.83
CA GLY A 613 30.11 2.49 -22.24
C GLY A 613 29.16 2.92 -21.11
N GLY A 614 29.43 2.55 -19.86
CA GLY A 614 28.65 3.00 -18.69
C GLY A 614 29.03 4.43 -18.25
N PRO A 615 28.23 5.10 -17.39
CA PRO A 615 28.59 6.40 -16.84
C PRO A 615 29.83 6.30 -15.95
N GLN A 616 30.82 7.16 -16.19
CA GLN A 616 31.99 7.30 -15.32
C GLN A 616 31.70 8.33 -14.22
N MET A 617 32.00 7.97 -12.97
CA MET A 617 31.84 8.89 -11.83
C MET A 617 32.54 10.24 -12.08
N ILE A 618 31.79 11.32 -11.89
CA ILE A 618 32.26 12.69 -12.08
C ILE A 618 32.72 13.26 -10.73
N PRO A 619 33.99 13.69 -10.59
CA PRO A 619 34.50 14.23 -9.34
C PRO A 619 33.66 15.40 -8.80
N GLU A 620 33.19 16.29 -9.67
CA GLU A 620 32.35 17.43 -9.31
C GLU A 620 30.95 17.05 -8.78
N CYS A 621 30.54 15.78 -8.92
CA CYS A 621 29.35 15.24 -8.24
C CYS A 621 29.64 14.77 -6.81
N ALA A 622 30.87 14.94 -6.31
CA ALA A 622 31.22 14.97 -4.90
C ALA A 622 31.66 16.41 -4.54
N PRO A 623 30.70 17.36 -4.45
CA PRO A 623 30.98 18.80 -4.53
C PRO A 623 31.92 19.30 -3.42
N ILE A 624 31.83 18.75 -2.20
CA ILE A 624 32.72 19.12 -1.09
C ILE A 624 34.19 18.85 -1.46
N SER A 625 34.49 17.61 -1.84
CA SER A 625 35.85 17.19 -2.21
C SER A 625 36.35 17.89 -3.47
N ALA A 626 35.49 18.07 -4.47
CA ALA A 626 35.85 18.72 -5.72
C ALA A 626 36.18 20.21 -5.54
N VAL A 627 35.45 20.93 -4.68
CA VAL A 627 35.77 22.32 -4.34
C VAL A 627 37.13 22.40 -3.63
N ILE A 628 37.39 21.50 -2.67
CA ILE A 628 38.69 21.44 -1.98
C ILE A 628 39.83 21.21 -2.97
N GLU A 629 39.72 20.23 -3.85
CA GLU A 629 40.75 19.91 -4.83
C GLU A 629 41.01 21.07 -5.80
N LYS A 630 39.95 21.67 -6.36
CA LYS A 630 40.08 22.81 -7.29
C LYS A 630 40.68 24.04 -6.63
N ALA A 631 40.29 24.34 -5.38
CA ALA A 631 40.86 25.44 -4.63
C ALA A 631 42.37 25.23 -4.36
N ALA A 632 42.76 24.01 -3.99
CA ALA A 632 44.15 23.65 -3.79
C ALA A 632 44.98 23.77 -5.08
N LEU A 633 44.45 23.29 -6.21
CA LEU A 633 45.07 23.45 -7.53
C LEU A 633 45.21 24.92 -7.96
N ALA A 634 44.29 25.78 -7.54
CA ALA A 634 44.36 27.23 -7.72
C ALA A 634 45.32 27.91 -6.73
N GLY A 635 46.01 27.16 -5.87
CA GLY A 635 46.98 27.66 -4.90
C GLY A 635 46.37 28.28 -3.65
N LEU A 636 45.11 27.96 -3.31
CA LEU A 636 44.52 28.34 -2.04
C LEU A 636 44.97 27.36 -0.95
N VAL A 637 45.76 27.86 0.00
CA VAL A 637 46.20 27.08 1.16
C VAL A 637 45.21 27.31 2.30
N VAL A 638 44.74 26.21 2.88
CA VAL A 638 43.80 26.23 4.01
C VAL A 638 44.51 25.66 5.23
N GLU A 639 44.55 26.41 6.33
CA GLU A 639 45.19 26.01 7.58
C GLU A 639 44.15 25.74 8.67
N GLY A 640 44.10 24.51 9.18
CA GLY A 640 43.21 24.10 10.28
C GLY A 640 41.72 23.99 9.91
N GLY A 641 40.95 23.33 10.78
CA GLY A 641 39.48 23.21 10.64
C GLY A 641 38.99 22.34 9.47
N SER A 642 37.70 22.48 9.15
CA SER A 642 37.09 21.85 7.96
C SER A 642 37.51 22.63 6.71
N ALA A 643 38.26 21.98 5.81
CA ALA A 643 38.83 22.65 4.63
C ALA A 643 37.75 23.27 3.73
N HIS A 644 36.62 22.59 3.57
CA HIS A 644 35.50 23.09 2.78
C HIS A 644 34.89 24.36 3.36
N GLU A 645 34.69 24.42 4.68
CA GLU A 645 34.14 25.60 5.36
C GLU A 645 35.02 26.83 5.17
N ALA A 646 36.34 26.66 5.32
CA ALA A 646 37.29 27.75 5.11
C ALA A 646 37.31 28.25 3.65
N ILE A 647 37.17 27.35 2.67
CA ILE A 647 37.07 27.73 1.26
C ILE A 647 35.75 28.46 0.99
N CYS A 648 34.64 28.02 1.57
CA CYS A 648 33.35 28.71 1.46
C CYS A 648 33.44 30.13 2.03
N ALA A 649 34.07 30.29 3.20
CA ALA A 649 34.30 31.60 3.81
C ALA A 649 35.20 32.50 2.93
N ALA A 650 36.26 31.95 2.33
CA ALA A 650 37.11 32.68 1.40
C ALA A 650 36.36 33.11 0.12
N ALA A 651 35.50 32.26 -0.43
CA ALA A 651 34.65 32.59 -1.57
C ALA A 651 33.66 33.71 -1.22
N ALA A 652 33.04 33.65 -0.04
CA ALA A 652 32.16 34.69 0.46
C ALA A 652 32.87 36.03 0.70
N ALA A 653 34.16 35.98 1.08
CA ALA A 653 35.04 37.15 1.17
C ALA A 653 35.55 37.66 -0.20
N GLY A 654 35.23 36.97 -1.30
CA GLY A 654 35.58 37.38 -2.65
C GLY A 654 36.94 36.90 -3.16
N ASP A 655 37.58 35.92 -2.51
CA ASP A 655 38.80 35.30 -3.05
C ASP A 655 38.49 34.62 -4.40
N GLU A 656 39.09 35.12 -5.48
CA GLU A 656 38.80 34.68 -6.84
C GLU A 656 39.07 33.17 -7.04
N ARG A 657 40.06 32.61 -6.34
CA ARG A 657 40.40 31.18 -6.44
C ARG A 657 39.28 30.33 -5.85
N ALA A 658 38.79 30.72 -4.68
CA ALA A 658 37.69 30.04 -4.00
C ALA A 658 36.38 30.18 -4.80
N VAL A 659 36.06 31.39 -5.28
CA VAL A 659 34.87 31.64 -6.11
C VAL A 659 34.91 30.81 -7.40
N ASN A 660 36.07 30.74 -8.08
CA ASN A 660 36.22 29.97 -9.30
C ASN A 660 36.11 28.46 -9.04
N ALA A 661 36.71 27.95 -7.96
CA ALA A 661 36.58 26.55 -7.57
C ALA A 661 35.11 26.13 -7.38
N VAL A 662 34.33 26.95 -6.65
CA VAL A 662 32.88 26.72 -6.46
C VAL A 662 32.12 26.79 -7.78
N ARG A 663 32.36 27.82 -8.61
CA ARG A 663 31.66 27.99 -9.90
C ARG A 663 31.94 26.85 -10.88
N GLU A 664 33.15 26.31 -10.91
CA GLU A 664 33.47 25.17 -11.77
C GLU A 664 32.64 23.94 -11.41
N VAL A 665 32.53 23.63 -10.12
CA VAL A 665 31.66 22.53 -9.64
C VAL A 665 30.19 22.83 -9.95
N ALA A 666 29.73 24.04 -9.66
CA ALA A 666 28.37 24.47 -9.94
C ALA A 666 27.98 24.35 -11.42
N ARG A 667 28.90 24.64 -12.36
CA ARG A 667 28.67 24.47 -13.81
C ARG A 667 28.46 23.02 -14.22
N VAL A 668 29.17 22.09 -13.60
CA VAL A 668 28.97 20.66 -13.85
C VAL A 668 27.60 20.22 -13.33
N VAL A 669 27.25 20.61 -12.11
CA VAL A 669 25.91 20.38 -11.56
C VAL A 669 24.83 21.00 -12.45
N ALA A 670 25.03 22.22 -12.94
CA ALA A 670 24.09 22.91 -13.82
C ALA A 670 23.80 22.13 -15.12
N ARG A 671 24.77 21.38 -15.66
CA ARG A 671 24.57 20.51 -16.83
C ARG A 671 23.63 19.35 -16.53
N GLY A 672 23.82 18.67 -15.40
CA GLY A 672 22.90 17.61 -14.96
C GLY A 672 21.50 18.14 -14.67
N ALA A 673 21.42 19.34 -14.06
CA ALA A 673 20.15 19.99 -13.75
C ALA A 673 19.31 20.24 -15.02
N VAL A 674 19.93 20.67 -16.13
CA VAL A 674 19.24 20.79 -17.43
C VAL A 674 18.58 19.48 -17.85
N GLY A 675 19.31 18.36 -17.74
CA GLY A 675 18.78 17.03 -18.07
C GLY A 675 17.58 16.64 -17.20
N MET A 676 17.62 16.92 -15.90
CA MET A 676 16.50 16.67 -14.99
C MET A 676 15.27 17.52 -15.34
N THR A 677 15.47 18.80 -15.62
CA THR A 677 14.38 19.73 -15.94
C THR A 677 13.72 19.39 -17.29
N ASP A 678 14.49 18.88 -18.26
CA ASP A 678 13.93 18.38 -19.53
C ASP A 678 13.23 17.02 -19.36
N LEU A 679 13.74 16.15 -18.49
CA LEU A 679 13.15 14.82 -18.24
C LEU A 679 11.81 14.91 -17.50
N TYR A 680 11.74 15.71 -16.44
CA TYR A 680 10.57 15.79 -15.57
C TYR A 680 9.57 16.88 -15.94
N ASP A 681 9.96 17.80 -16.82
CA ASP A 681 9.18 18.97 -17.19
C ASP A 681 8.68 19.82 -15.99
N THR A 682 9.59 20.18 -15.07
CA THR A 682 9.25 20.94 -13.84
C THR A 682 9.64 22.41 -13.93
N ASP A 683 8.87 23.28 -13.27
CA ASP A 683 9.10 24.73 -13.17
C ASP A 683 9.81 25.15 -11.86
N LEU A 684 10.04 24.19 -10.95
CA LEU A 684 10.72 24.41 -9.67
C LEU A 684 11.84 23.39 -9.46
N LEU A 685 13.04 23.91 -9.24
CA LEU A 685 14.21 23.15 -8.83
C LEU A 685 14.72 23.70 -7.49
N ILE A 686 14.89 22.83 -6.51
CA ILE A 686 15.34 23.20 -5.17
C ILE A 686 16.75 22.66 -4.96
N VAL A 687 17.68 23.49 -4.49
CA VAL A 687 19.07 23.10 -4.24
C VAL A 687 19.35 23.22 -2.75
N GLY A 688 19.93 22.16 -2.16
CA GLY A 688 20.35 22.19 -0.77
C GLY A 688 21.25 21.02 -0.40
N GLY A 689 21.57 20.91 0.89
CA GLY A 689 22.57 19.97 1.41
C GLY A 689 23.84 20.69 1.88
N PRO A 690 24.72 19.98 2.60
CA PRO A 690 25.84 20.59 3.32
C PRO A 690 26.94 21.15 2.41
N ALA A 691 26.98 20.76 1.13
CA ALA A 691 27.94 21.31 0.17
C ALA A 691 27.61 22.74 -0.31
N VAL A 692 26.39 23.22 -0.02
CA VAL A 692 25.91 24.54 -0.43
C VAL A 692 25.47 25.32 0.80
N PRO A 693 26.41 25.76 1.65
CA PRO A 693 26.07 26.62 2.78
C PRO A 693 25.63 28.02 2.28
N PRO A 694 24.88 28.79 3.10
CA PRO A 694 24.23 30.02 2.67
C PRO A 694 25.18 31.04 2.03
N GLU A 695 26.44 31.09 2.47
CA GLU A 695 27.41 32.09 2.03
C GLU A 695 27.85 31.91 0.58
N ILE A 696 27.69 30.71 0.01
CA ILE A 696 28.02 30.41 -1.39
C ILE A 696 26.82 29.94 -2.22
N ALA A 697 25.62 29.92 -1.63
CA ALA A 697 24.42 29.40 -2.29
C ALA A 697 24.15 30.10 -3.63
N ASP A 698 24.30 31.43 -3.68
CA ASP A 698 24.09 32.21 -4.90
C ASP A 698 25.02 31.81 -6.06
N LEU A 699 26.22 31.31 -5.78
CA LEU A 699 27.14 30.82 -6.81
C LEU A 699 26.60 29.57 -7.49
N TYR A 700 26.00 28.65 -6.74
CA TYR A 700 25.34 27.46 -7.29
C TYR A 700 24.02 27.83 -7.98
N LEU A 701 23.15 28.57 -7.30
CA LEU A 701 21.81 28.89 -7.80
C LEU A 701 21.87 29.69 -9.10
N SER A 702 22.81 30.64 -9.24
CA SER A 702 22.97 31.45 -10.44
C SER A 702 23.45 30.64 -11.64
N GLU A 703 24.46 29.77 -11.48
CA GLU A 703 24.97 28.91 -12.55
C GLU A 703 23.91 27.89 -12.99
N ILE A 704 23.19 27.29 -12.04
CA ILE A 704 22.08 26.36 -12.32
C ILE A 704 20.94 27.10 -13.03
N SER A 705 20.48 28.23 -12.50
CA SER A 705 19.40 29.04 -13.08
C SER A 705 19.71 29.48 -14.51
N ALA A 706 20.93 29.96 -14.75
CA ALA A 706 21.39 30.35 -16.08
C ALA A 706 21.34 29.18 -17.06
N ALA A 707 21.73 27.97 -16.64
CA ALA A 707 21.70 26.79 -17.50
C ALA A 707 20.28 26.30 -17.80
N VAL A 708 19.47 26.09 -16.77
CA VAL A 708 18.10 25.54 -16.91
C VAL A 708 17.14 26.48 -17.64
N ASN A 709 17.43 27.78 -17.72
CA ASN A 709 16.61 28.72 -18.49
C ASN A 709 17.18 29.04 -19.89
N ARG A 710 18.44 28.68 -20.17
CA ARG A 710 19.07 28.89 -21.48
C ARG A 710 18.90 27.72 -22.44
N PHE A 711 19.04 26.49 -21.95
CA PHE A 711 19.21 25.31 -22.80
C PHE A 711 17.93 24.52 -23.13
N PRO A 712 16.96 24.34 -22.20
CA PRO A 712 15.75 23.55 -22.45
C PRO A 712 14.94 23.91 -23.69
N VAL A 713 14.30 22.90 -24.28
CA VAL A 713 13.43 23.03 -25.46
C VAL A 713 12.22 23.92 -25.14
N ALA A 714 11.63 23.72 -23.96
CA ALA A 714 10.42 24.42 -23.51
C ALA A 714 10.68 25.83 -22.92
N ARG A 715 11.92 26.36 -22.98
CA ARG A 715 12.29 27.66 -22.36
C ARG A 715 11.49 28.90 -22.83
N ARG A 716 10.73 28.77 -23.93
CA ARG A 716 9.87 29.85 -24.44
C ARG A 716 8.49 29.90 -23.78
N VAL A 717 8.09 28.83 -23.10
CA VAL A 717 6.78 28.68 -22.47
C VAL A 717 6.86 28.35 -20.97
N ARG A 718 8.08 28.14 -20.45
CA ARG A 718 8.36 27.81 -19.05
C ARG A 718 9.62 28.54 -18.58
N ASP A 719 9.53 29.14 -17.40
CA ASP A 719 10.66 29.65 -16.62
C ASP A 719 10.86 28.74 -15.41
N VAL A 720 12.09 28.31 -15.17
CA VAL A 720 12.44 27.39 -14.09
C VAL A 720 12.97 28.22 -12.93
N ARG A 721 12.18 28.26 -11.85
CA ARG A 721 12.59 28.88 -10.59
C ARG A 721 13.58 27.95 -9.89
N VAL A 722 14.80 28.42 -9.67
CA VAL A 722 15.83 27.73 -8.88
C VAL A 722 15.85 28.35 -7.49
N ALA A 723 15.48 27.57 -6.47
CA ALA A 723 15.32 28.03 -5.10
C ALA A 723 16.30 27.33 -4.15
N TYR A 724 16.77 28.06 -3.14
CA TYR A 724 17.51 27.45 -2.04
C TYR A 724 16.58 26.63 -1.14
N SER A 725 17.05 25.51 -0.61
CA SER A 725 16.32 24.71 0.39
C SER A 725 16.06 25.54 1.65
N THR A 726 14.93 25.28 2.31
CA THR A 726 14.65 25.86 3.63
C THR A 726 15.25 25.05 4.79
N LEU A 727 15.74 23.84 4.50
CA LEU A 727 16.23 22.87 5.47
C LEU A 727 17.76 22.79 5.54
N ASN A 728 18.44 23.39 4.57
CA ASN A 728 19.90 23.52 4.48
C ASN A 728 20.62 22.18 4.72
N ASP A 729 21.49 22.14 5.73
CA ASP A 729 22.34 21.00 6.10
C ASP A 729 21.57 19.85 6.79
N ALA A 730 20.40 20.14 7.36
CA ALA A 730 19.56 19.15 8.02
C ALA A 730 18.51 18.53 7.08
N ALA A 731 18.50 18.90 5.79
CA ALA A 731 17.48 18.49 4.82
C ALA A 731 17.22 16.99 4.78
N ALA A 732 18.26 16.16 4.72
CA ALA A 732 18.11 14.71 4.68
C ALA A 732 17.57 14.15 6.02
N ALA A 733 18.05 14.62 7.16
CA ALA A 733 17.60 14.15 8.48
C ALA A 733 16.15 14.57 8.77
N VAL A 734 15.82 15.83 8.53
CA VAL A 734 14.45 16.35 8.65
C VAL A 734 13.52 15.68 7.65
N GLY A 735 14.01 15.43 6.45
CA GLY A 735 13.34 14.66 5.41
C GLY A 735 13.04 13.22 5.81
N ALA A 736 13.97 12.57 6.51
CA ALA A 736 13.79 11.22 7.03
C ALA A 736 12.67 11.20 8.09
N ALA A 737 12.67 12.13 9.04
CA ALA A 737 11.55 12.28 9.99
C ALA A 737 10.23 12.56 9.26
N SER A 738 10.26 13.47 8.29
CA SER A 738 9.08 13.84 7.49
C SER A 738 8.56 12.68 6.65
N THR A 739 9.39 11.72 6.27
CA THR A 739 8.97 10.50 5.56
C THR A 739 8.08 9.61 6.42
N VAL A 740 8.29 9.60 7.75
CA VAL A 740 7.37 8.96 8.70
C VAL A 740 6.00 9.65 8.61
N PHE A 741 5.97 10.98 8.70
CA PHE A 741 4.72 11.72 8.61
C PHE A 741 4.04 11.59 7.25
N HIS A 742 4.79 11.68 6.16
CA HIS A 742 4.28 11.52 4.79
C HIS A 742 3.67 10.14 4.59
N THR A 743 4.30 9.09 5.12
CA THR A 743 3.75 7.73 5.06
C THR A 743 2.46 7.59 5.88
N THR A 744 2.39 8.23 7.04
CA THR A 744 1.23 8.15 7.93
C THR A 744 0.06 9.04 7.46
N PHE A 745 0.32 10.29 7.09
CA PHE A 745 -0.70 11.34 6.92
C PHE A 745 -0.95 11.80 5.49
N ALA A 746 -0.10 11.46 4.51
CA ALA A 746 -0.33 11.95 3.14
C ALA A 746 -1.53 11.25 2.47
N PRO A 747 -2.43 11.99 1.80
CA PRO A 747 -3.56 11.42 1.07
C PRO A 747 -3.07 10.77 -0.23
N ARG A 748 -2.91 9.45 -0.22
CA ARG A 748 -2.60 8.68 -1.43
C ARG A 748 -3.86 8.07 -2.02
N LEU A 749 -4.15 8.39 -3.28
CA LEU A 749 -5.05 7.57 -4.08
C LEU A 749 -4.37 6.20 -4.22
N ARG A 750 -4.95 5.16 -3.60
CA ARG A 750 -4.54 3.79 -3.89
C ARG A 750 -4.96 3.49 -5.33
N THR A 751 -4.15 3.86 -6.30
CA THR A 751 -4.23 3.28 -7.62
C THR A 751 -3.96 1.79 -7.46
N HIS A 752 -4.88 0.95 -7.92
CA HIS A 752 -4.59 -0.45 -8.22
C HIS A 752 -3.46 -0.50 -9.27
N ALA A 753 -2.20 -0.36 -8.86
CA ALA A 753 -1.03 -0.73 -9.66
C ALA A 753 -0.91 -2.27 -9.51
N ARG A 754 -1.13 -3.14 -10.50
CA ARG A 754 -0.52 -3.26 -11.85
C ARG A 754 1.00 -3.10 -11.83
N PHE A 755 1.65 -3.97 -12.61
CA PHE A 755 3.10 -4.27 -12.74
C PHE A 755 3.60 -5.35 -11.75
N GLY A 756 3.92 -6.58 -12.16
CA GLY A 756 4.26 -7.06 -13.51
C GLY A 756 5.69 -6.64 -13.84
N GLY A 757 6.59 -7.61 -13.74
CA GLY A 757 8.05 -7.49 -13.82
C GLY A 757 8.67 -8.61 -13.00
#